data_AF-V9ES39-F1
#
_entry.id   AF-V9ES39-F1
#
_cell.length_a   1.000
_cell.length_b   1.000
_cell.length_c   1.000
_cell.angle_alpha   90.00
_cell.angle_beta   90.00
_cell.angle_gamma   90.00
#
_symmetry.space_group_name_H-M   'P 1'
#
loop_
_entity.id
_entity.type
_entity.pdbx_description
1 polymer ?
#
loop_
_entity_poly.entity_id
_entity_poly.type
_entity_poly.pdbx_seq_one_letter_code
_entity_poly.pdbx_strand_id
1 'polypeptide(L)'
;MHQAVALLEPWCAVLRGRLNVESRFSDNWWFSVRPPLSLLAILNREAAEIRLLREALELLSLVAIVDNEACKLLLLERCGLKLDDQFDEEFTPRFVLRFDAEHLRYSALLPSAILRQFFLGRCTSVAFQDAVSAILKPHKGRQEIVKISYALAFTDLWNVGQSALSANWRELLATMDEIKKHNEERVVDGYFTYELECVQLCIGTIPVSREPPDVALSMLELPYLAISELQLALEQELQIGFFRSGEVHPSDLTAQCHCGKLFNTIFCGHGPMIESLVIPMFAVDDQIFSGLCASLVDASRVHKLTINGAFRSLTPAQRTWRWRWLTYALFSGASRSSIEEINLVGVQLSREDVDAVARVLATNLPEPNQTSEGDSVEYVFVPTGTSVNVKQSITSLNSISTLETAEDFVYRLLQIDEENCRFNVLVPGRGNGVILSDQAHKVFPEASCSAGIKSLYLSIDSNAEQEMLVLLRFLQLVGFSLQKLSIQMGVVAAFDVQAILKACPRLDQLYLDNIQIDLDVLMLDVEKGSATIRGLGLTYYNPPVDVVTRFAKKLGDPSSALANGMRELCLSAMSEESVQAFLDMLKANNKLEYLELLVSPALVYRYAAAFRQHHRETLNIERKKLPLRCRLAFLSVVQPVYDIFLHLDSYVIQQIFEFAAINAKRTVCLTSGEMGL
;
A
#
# COMPACT_ATOMS: atom_id res chain seq x y z
N MET A 1 12.73 10.68 37.05
CA MET A 1 12.59 10.25 35.64
C MET A 1 13.94 9.80 35.05
N HIS A 2 15.01 10.60 35.07
CA HIS A 2 16.37 10.17 34.64
C HIS A 2 16.88 8.85 35.29
N GLN A 3 16.55 8.59 36.56
CA GLN A 3 16.88 7.30 37.21
C GLN A 3 16.09 6.09 36.68
N ALA A 4 14.84 6.29 36.21
CA ALA A 4 14.01 5.22 35.64
C ALA A 4 14.41 4.90 34.19
N VAL A 5 14.85 5.91 33.43
CA VAL A 5 15.42 5.74 32.08
C VAL A 5 16.76 5.00 32.13
N ALA A 6 17.62 5.29 33.11
CA ALA A 6 18.88 4.57 33.32
C ALA A 6 18.68 3.09 33.66
N LEU A 7 17.57 2.75 34.34
CA LEU A 7 17.20 1.36 34.64
C LEU A 7 16.98 0.55 33.36
N LEU A 8 16.52 1.19 32.27
CA LEU A 8 16.17 0.54 31.01
C LEU A 8 17.35 0.35 30.04
N GLU A 9 18.54 0.84 30.39
CA GLU A 9 19.73 0.79 29.53
C GLU A 9 20.06 -0.63 29.03
N PRO A 10 20.00 -1.71 29.84
CA PRO A 10 20.30 -3.07 29.37
C PRO A 10 19.40 -3.52 28.21
N TRP A 11 18.12 -3.14 28.23
CA TRP A 11 17.16 -3.48 27.18
C TRP A 11 17.30 -2.55 25.97
N CYS A 12 17.59 -1.27 26.17
CA CYS A 12 17.88 -0.33 25.08
C CYS A 12 19.12 -0.74 24.29
N ALA A 13 20.15 -1.26 24.98
CA ALA A 13 21.36 -1.77 24.33
C ALA A 13 21.08 -2.96 23.39
N VAL A 14 20.09 -3.80 23.70
CA VAL A 14 19.68 -4.93 22.85
C VAL A 14 19.00 -4.45 21.56
N LEU A 15 18.21 -3.38 21.65
CA LEU A 15 17.51 -2.80 20.50
C LEU A 15 18.42 -1.95 19.60
N ARG A 16 19.55 -1.49 20.13
CA ARG A 16 20.52 -0.66 19.42
C ARG A 16 21.04 -1.38 18.18
N GLY A 17 20.84 -0.75 17.01
CA GLY A 17 21.21 -1.31 15.71
C GLY A 17 20.28 -2.41 15.19
N ARG A 18 19.19 -2.74 15.90
CA ARG A 18 18.17 -3.72 15.48
C ARG A 18 16.82 -3.09 15.15
N LEU A 19 16.61 -1.85 15.58
CA LEU A 19 15.37 -1.12 15.42
C LEU A 19 15.50 -0.10 14.27
N ASN A 20 14.51 -0.09 13.39
CA ASN A 20 14.39 0.88 12.31
C ASN A 20 12.94 1.33 12.17
N VAL A 21 12.69 2.50 11.59
CA VAL A 21 11.31 2.96 11.30
C VAL A 21 10.92 2.52 9.90
N GLU A 22 9.70 1.98 9.77
CA GLU A 22 9.04 1.82 8.48
C GLU A 22 8.05 2.97 8.25
N SER A 23 8.28 3.78 7.22
CA SER A 23 7.40 4.89 6.80
C SER A 23 6.31 4.48 5.81
N ARG A 24 6.14 3.18 5.53
CA ARG A 24 5.33 2.68 4.41
C ARG A 24 3.82 2.64 4.68
N PHE A 25 3.39 2.74 5.93
CA PHE A 25 1.97 2.74 6.28
C PHE A 25 1.47 4.17 6.44
N SER A 26 0.54 4.58 5.59
CA SER A 26 -0.27 5.76 5.84
C SER A 26 -1.01 5.56 7.16
N ASP A 27 -0.75 6.48 8.10
CA ASP A 27 -1.47 6.73 9.35
C ASP A 27 -0.90 6.16 10.66
N ASN A 28 0.15 5.32 10.69
CA ASN A 28 0.77 4.88 11.97
C ASN A 28 2.26 4.48 11.85
N TRP A 29 3.03 4.77 12.91
CA TRP A 29 4.45 4.42 13.01
C TRP A 29 4.68 2.93 13.33
N TRP A 30 5.48 2.27 12.51
CA TRP A 30 5.90 0.87 12.71
C TRP A 30 7.41 0.80 12.96
N PHE A 31 7.81 0.10 14.03
CA PHE A 31 9.21 -0.18 14.33
C PHE A 31 9.58 -1.57 13.80
N SER A 32 10.35 -1.60 12.73
CA SER A 32 10.97 -2.81 12.23
C SER A 32 12.05 -3.27 13.20
N VAL A 33 11.94 -4.50 13.67
CA VAL A 33 12.87 -5.15 14.59
C VAL A 33 13.42 -6.42 13.94
N ARG A 34 14.74 -6.52 13.85
CA ARG A 34 15.43 -7.73 13.36
C ARG A 34 15.73 -8.68 14.54
N PRO A 35 15.14 -9.88 14.60
CA PRO A 35 15.43 -10.85 15.67
C PRO A 35 16.88 -11.36 15.65
N PRO A 36 17.42 -11.87 16.78
CA PRO A 36 18.75 -12.50 16.80
C PRO A 36 18.76 -13.84 16.07
N LEU A 37 19.86 -14.12 15.37
CA LEU A 37 20.18 -15.45 14.85
C LEU A 37 20.68 -16.36 16.00
N SER A 38 19.76 -16.89 16.82
CA SER A 38 20.13 -17.74 17.96
C SER A 38 19.86 -19.22 17.70
N LEU A 39 20.93 -20.02 17.60
CA LEU A 39 20.86 -21.49 17.50
C LEU A 39 20.18 -22.16 18.70
N LEU A 40 20.27 -21.54 19.87
CA LEU A 40 19.60 -22.04 21.07
C LEU A 40 18.08 -22.08 20.88
N ALA A 41 17.54 -21.17 20.05
CA ALA A 41 16.13 -21.15 19.69
C ALA A 41 15.66 -22.49 19.11
N ILE A 42 16.40 -22.98 18.12
CA ILE A 42 16.11 -24.22 17.38
C ILE A 42 16.24 -25.45 18.30
N LEU A 43 17.17 -25.41 19.26
CA LEU A 43 17.37 -26.50 20.21
C LEU A 43 16.34 -26.51 21.35
N ASN A 44 15.30 -25.66 21.29
CA ASN A 44 14.35 -25.41 22.38
C ASN A 44 15.05 -25.08 23.71
N ARG A 45 16.26 -24.54 23.64
CA ARG A 45 16.99 -24.03 24.80
C ARG A 45 16.73 -22.54 24.91
N GLU A 46 16.58 -22.05 26.12
CA GLU A 46 16.24 -20.65 26.35
C GLU A 46 17.33 -19.73 25.78
N ALA A 47 17.02 -19.05 24.68
CA ALA A 47 17.91 -18.05 24.11
C ALA A 47 17.74 -16.75 24.90
N ALA A 48 18.72 -16.45 25.78
CA ALA A 48 18.71 -15.24 26.59
C ALA A 48 18.50 -13.97 25.76
N GLU A 49 19.03 -13.92 24.54
CA GLU A 49 18.86 -12.79 23.61
C GLU A 49 17.42 -12.62 23.11
N ILE A 50 16.68 -13.71 22.86
CA ILE A 50 15.27 -13.63 22.43
C ILE A 50 14.39 -13.19 23.59
N ARG A 51 14.65 -13.72 24.79
CA ARG A 51 13.96 -13.27 26.01
C ARG A 51 14.22 -11.78 26.27
N LEU A 52 15.47 -11.35 26.19
CA LEU A 52 15.84 -9.94 26.38
C LEU A 52 15.21 -9.03 25.32
N LEU A 53 15.13 -9.48 24.06
CA LEU A 53 14.43 -8.75 23.01
C LEU A 53 12.95 -8.57 23.35
N ARG A 54 12.26 -9.64 23.78
CA ARG A 54 10.86 -9.56 24.21
C ARG A 54 10.67 -8.58 25.36
N GLU A 55 11.45 -8.76 26.42
CA GLU A 55 11.39 -7.88 27.59
C GLU A 55 11.61 -6.41 27.19
N ALA A 56 12.51 -6.15 26.24
CA ALA A 56 12.76 -4.80 25.73
C ALA A 56 11.53 -4.20 25.00
N LEU A 57 10.86 -4.97 24.13
CA LEU A 57 9.67 -4.51 23.41
C LEU A 57 8.47 -4.33 24.35
N GLU A 58 8.29 -5.23 25.33
CA GLU A 58 7.27 -5.11 26.38
C GLU A 58 7.48 -3.86 27.24
N LEU A 59 8.72 -3.60 27.69
CA LEU A 59 9.06 -2.41 28.46
C LEU A 59 8.87 -1.13 27.64
N LEU A 60 9.29 -1.09 26.37
CA LEU A 60 9.05 0.07 25.51
C LEU A 60 7.57 0.36 25.32
N SER A 61 6.75 -0.68 25.13
CA SER A 61 5.30 -0.57 25.01
C SER A 61 4.68 -0.01 26.28
N LEU A 62 5.13 -0.52 27.43
CA LEU A 62 4.67 -0.06 28.73
C LEU A 62 5.07 1.41 28.99
N VAL A 63 6.31 1.79 28.68
CA VAL A 63 6.76 3.18 28.80
C VAL A 63 5.97 4.07 27.86
N ALA A 64 5.69 3.67 26.61
CA ALA A 64 4.93 4.50 25.68
C ALA A 64 3.49 4.81 26.16
N ILE A 65 2.86 3.88 26.88
CA ILE A 65 1.52 4.05 27.49
C ILE A 65 1.57 4.96 28.71
N VAL A 66 2.64 4.85 29.50
CA VAL A 66 2.78 5.55 30.77
C VAL A 66 3.35 6.97 30.58
N ASP A 67 4.32 7.11 29.68
CA ASP A 67 5.06 8.33 29.39
C ASP A 67 5.63 8.26 27.96
N ASN A 68 4.85 8.75 26.99
CA ASN A 68 5.21 8.69 25.57
C ASN A 68 6.50 9.47 25.27
N GLU A 69 6.72 10.62 25.91
CA GLU A 69 7.91 11.45 25.72
C GLU A 69 9.17 10.77 26.27
N ALA A 70 9.08 10.08 27.41
CA ALA A 70 10.18 9.23 27.88
C ALA A 70 10.48 8.07 26.91
N CYS A 71 9.46 7.47 26.28
CA CYS A 71 9.66 6.45 25.25
C CYS A 71 10.43 7.00 24.04
N LYS A 72 10.08 8.21 23.57
CA LYS A 72 10.80 8.89 22.47
C LYS A 72 12.27 9.11 22.80
N LEU A 73 12.56 9.62 24.00
CA LEU A 73 13.93 9.83 24.46
C LEU A 73 14.71 8.51 24.50
N LEU A 74 14.10 7.41 24.95
CA LEU A 74 14.73 6.09 24.93
C LEU A 74 15.02 5.62 23.50
N LEU A 75 14.10 5.80 22.56
CA LEU A 75 14.29 5.41 21.16
C LEU A 75 15.43 6.21 20.51
N LEU A 76 15.43 7.53 20.68
CA LEU A 76 16.42 8.45 20.12
C LEU A 76 17.80 8.29 20.76
N GLU A 77 17.90 8.50 22.07
CA GLU A 77 19.19 8.63 22.75
C GLU A 77 19.80 7.28 23.12
N ARG A 78 18.97 6.27 23.41
CA ARG A 78 19.44 4.98 23.98
C ARG A 78 19.41 3.84 22.98
N CYS A 79 18.34 3.74 22.17
CA CYS A 79 18.24 2.74 21.10
C CYS A 79 18.95 3.20 19.82
N GLY A 80 19.33 4.48 19.71
CA GLY A 80 20.07 5.01 18.56
C GLY A 80 19.24 5.06 17.28
N LEU A 81 17.91 5.17 17.41
CA LEU A 81 17.01 5.30 16.27
C LEU A 81 17.18 6.71 15.66
N LYS A 82 17.46 6.76 14.36
CA LYS A 82 17.42 8.01 13.60
C LYS A 82 15.98 8.25 13.18
N LEU A 83 15.33 9.17 13.88
CA LEU A 83 13.99 9.63 13.53
C LEU A 83 14.12 10.96 12.83
N ASP A 84 13.36 11.14 11.74
CA ASP A 84 13.12 12.47 11.21
C ASP A 84 12.30 13.28 12.23
N ASP A 85 12.38 14.61 12.15
CA ASP A 85 11.73 15.57 13.06
C ASP A 85 10.18 15.42 13.18
N GLN A 86 9.58 14.45 12.49
CA GLN A 86 8.15 14.12 12.48
C GLN A 86 7.69 13.27 13.67
N PHE A 87 8.61 12.85 14.56
CA PHE A 87 8.31 11.92 15.67
C PHE A 87 7.69 12.59 16.90
N ASP A 88 6.76 13.50 16.64
CA ASP A 88 6.20 14.39 17.62
C ASP A 88 4.76 13.99 18.02
N GLU A 89 4.08 13.09 17.31
CA GLU A 89 2.78 12.62 17.78
C GLU A 89 2.87 11.64 18.97
N GLU A 90 1.80 11.55 19.77
CA GLU A 90 1.66 10.49 20.77
C GLU A 90 1.42 9.18 20.01
N PHE A 91 2.37 8.26 20.08
CA PHE A 91 2.31 7.04 19.28
C PHE A 91 2.09 5.80 20.15
N THR A 92 1.32 4.85 19.65
CA THR A 92 1.29 3.50 20.22
C THR A 92 2.32 2.65 19.50
N PRO A 93 3.31 2.05 20.18
CA PRO A 93 4.33 1.26 19.52
C PRO A 93 3.73 0.05 18.81
N ARG A 94 4.01 -0.07 17.52
CA ARG A 94 3.71 -1.24 16.71
C ARG A 94 5.02 -1.80 16.19
N PHE A 95 5.16 -3.13 16.21
CA PHE A 95 6.43 -3.77 15.85
C PHE A 95 6.29 -4.67 14.65
N VAL A 96 7.24 -4.58 13.71
CA VAL A 96 7.37 -5.54 12.61
C VAL A 96 8.55 -6.45 12.92
N LEU A 97 8.32 -7.74 13.15
CA LEU A 97 9.40 -8.70 13.29
C LEU A 97 9.86 -9.15 11.91
N ARG A 98 11.07 -8.75 11.51
CA ARG A 98 11.59 -8.99 10.16
C ARG A 98 12.53 -10.19 10.10
N PHE A 99 12.14 -11.19 9.33
CA PHE A 99 12.92 -12.39 9.01
C PHE A 99 13.39 -12.31 7.56
N ASP A 100 14.70 -12.27 7.37
CA ASP A 100 15.34 -12.19 6.05
C ASP A 100 15.91 -13.55 5.61
N ALA A 101 16.52 -13.56 4.43
CA ALA A 101 17.19 -14.74 3.89
C ALA A 101 18.27 -15.32 4.84
N GLU A 102 18.92 -14.53 5.70
CA GLU A 102 19.92 -15.08 6.63
C GLU A 102 19.25 -15.96 7.68
N HIS A 103 18.10 -15.56 8.22
CA HIS A 103 17.35 -16.36 9.19
C HIS A 103 16.96 -17.72 8.59
N LEU A 104 16.46 -17.69 7.36
CA LEU A 104 15.96 -18.87 6.67
C LEU A 104 17.09 -19.77 6.13
N ARG A 105 18.21 -19.19 5.69
CA ARG A 105 19.43 -19.93 5.31
C ARG A 105 20.05 -20.65 6.51
N TYR A 106 19.97 -20.05 7.69
CA TYR A 106 20.49 -20.66 8.90
C TYR A 106 19.67 -21.90 9.29
N SER A 107 18.34 -21.79 9.27
CA SER A 107 17.43 -22.93 9.36
C SER A 107 16.01 -22.51 8.96
N ALA A 108 15.34 -23.39 8.21
CA ALA A 108 13.92 -23.25 7.91
C ALA A 108 13.04 -23.14 9.17
N LEU A 109 13.46 -23.70 10.31
CA LEU A 109 12.67 -23.68 11.55
C LEU A 109 13.00 -22.48 12.45
N LEU A 110 14.03 -21.69 12.10
CA LEU A 110 14.51 -20.62 12.97
C LEU A 110 13.44 -19.53 13.22
N PRO A 111 12.70 -19.02 12.21
CA PRO A 111 11.66 -18.03 12.47
C PRO A 111 10.61 -18.52 13.46
N SER A 112 10.06 -19.72 13.23
CA SER A 112 9.06 -20.33 14.10
C SER A 112 9.58 -20.61 15.51
N ALA A 113 10.83 -21.10 15.63
CA ALA A 113 11.48 -21.30 16.93
C ALA A 113 11.67 -19.98 17.69
N ILE A 114 12.08 -18.90 17.00
CA ILE A 114 12.20 -17.57 17.58
C ILE A 114 10.85 -17.08 18.07
N LEU A 115 9.79 -17.19 17.25
CA LEU A 115 8.45 -16.75 17.61
C LEU A 115 7.90 -17.53 18.81
N ARG A 116 8.09 -18.85 18.87
CA ARG A 116 7.72 -19.63 20.07
C ARG A 116 8.43 -19.13 21.32
N GLN A 117 9.74 -18.95 21.27
CA GLN A 117 10.48 -18.48 22.46
C GLN A 117 10.11 -17.07 22.86
N PHE A 118 9.86 -16.20 21.88
CA PHE A 118 9.39 -14.85 22.08
C PHE A 118 8.00 -14.89 22.74
N PHE A 119 6.96 -15.35 22.05
CA PHE A 119 5.58 -15.22 22.52
C PHE A 119 5.17 -16.21 23.63
N LEU A 120 5.70 -17.44 23.61
CA LEU A 120 5.32 -18.51 24.54
C LEU A 120 6.30 -18.68 25.71
N GLY A 121 7.46 -18.01 25.67
CA GLY A 121 8.47 -18.13 26.71
C GLY A 121 7.95 -17.68 28.08
N ARG A 122 8.06 -18.54 29.09
CA ARG A 122 7.47 -18.30 30.43
C ARG A 122 8.40 -17.57 31.40
N CYS A 123 9.69 -17.63 31.17
CA CYS A 123 10.69 -17.04 32.06
C CYS A 123 10.87 -15.55 31.75
N THR A 124 10.83 -14.72 32.78
CA THR A 124 11.24 -13.31 32.74
C THR A 124 12.36 -13.11 33.76
N SER A 125 13.26 -12.16 33.51
CA SER A 125 14.30 -11.82 34.45
C SER A 125 13.75 -11.12 35.68
N VAL A 126 14.38 -11.30 36.85
CA VAL A 126 14.01 -10.55 38.07
C VAL A 126 14.14 -9.04 37.83
N ALA A 127 15.19 -8.63 37.11
CA ALA A 127 15.40 -7.25 36.70
C ALA A 127 14.24 -6.69 35.86
N PHE A 128 13.64 -7.50 34.98
CA PHE A 128 12.46 -7.09 34.20
C PHE A 128 11.25 -6.86 35.10
N GLN A 129 10.97 -7.76 36.04
CA GLN A 129 9.86 -7.58 36.98
C GLN A 129 10.04 -6.34 37.86
N ASP A 130 11.27 -6.06 38.27
CA ASP A 130 11.63 -4.84 39.00
C ASP A 130 11.40 -3.58 38.14
N ALA A 131 11.75 -3.63 36.85
CA ALA A 131 11.53 -2.54 35.90
C ALA A 131 10.04 -2.29 35.63
N VAL A 132 9.25 -3.33 35.36
CA VAL A 132 7.79 -3.24 35.21
C VAL A 132 7.17 -2.63 36.47
N SER A 133 7.56 -3.13 37.65
CA SER A 133 7.10 -2.60 38.93
C SER A 133 7.50 -1.14 39.13
N ALA A 134 8.70 -0.74 38.71
CA ALA A 134 9.16 0.64 38.80
C ALA A 134 8.36 1.60 37.90
N ILE A 135 8.01 1.16 36.69
CA ILE A 135 7.21 1.94 35.73
C ILE A 135 5.74 2.08 36.21
N LEU A 136 5.18 1.01 36.79
CA LEU A 136 3.79 0.98 37.26
C LEU A 136 3.58 1.62 38.66
N LYS A 137 4.60 1.62 39.54
CA LYS A 137 4.54 2.20 40.90
C LYS A 137 3.93 3.63 40.96
N PRO A 138 4.26 4.58 40.07
CA PRO A 138 3.65 5.91 40.07
C PRO A 138 2.21 5.95 39.54
N HIS A 139 1.69 4.88 38.93
CA HIS A 139 0.41 4.84 38.22
C HIS A 139 -0.64 3.91 38.88
N LYS A 140 -0.58 3.77 40.21
CA LYS A 140 -1.50 2.94 41.01
C LYS A 140 -2.97 3.25 40.68
N GLY A 141 -3.61 2.35 39.92
CA GLY A 141 -5.01 2.48 39.49
C GLY A 141 -5.29 1.99 38.07
N ARG A 142 -4.28 1.94 37.18
CA ARG A 142 -4.40 1.37 35.82
C ARG A 142 -3.68 0.02 35.74
N GLN A 143 -4.37 -1.07 36.08
CA GLN A 143 -3.98 -2.41 35.64
C GLN A 143 -4.76 -2.73 34.37
N GLU A 144 -4.46 -2.02 33.29
CA GLU A 144 -4.97 -2.39 31.96
C GLU A 144 -3.96 -3.34 31.33
N ILE A 145 -4.46 -4.44 30.75
CA ILE A 145 -3.67 -5.35 29.94
C ILE A 145 -3.11 -4.55 28.76
N VAL A 146 -1.79 -4.55 28.61
CA VAL A 146 -1.11 -3.86 27.52
C VAL A 146 -1.19 -4.74 26.27
N LYS A 147 -1.95 -4.26 25.28
CA LYS A 147 -2.04 -4.90 23.96
C LYS A 147 -0.90 -4.43 23.07
N ILE A 148 -0.05 -5.36 22.64
CA ILE A 148 1.08 -5.10 21.73
C ILE A 148 0.70 -5.61 20.34
N SER A 149 0.46 -4.68 19.43
CA SER A 149 0.26 -4.98 18.02
C SER A 149 1.58 -5.31 17.33
N TYR A 150 1.59 -6.38 16.56
CA TYR A 150 2.76 -6.75 15.75
C TYR A 150 2.38 -7.22 14.35
N ALA A 151 3.37 -7.16 13.46
CA ALA A 151 3.33 -7.74 12.13
C ALA A 151 4.56 -8.64 11.94
N LEU A 152 4.44 -9.58 11.00
CA LEU A 152 5.56 -10.42 10.58
C LEU A 152 5.96 -10.02 9.17
N ALA A 153 7.25 -9.77 8.95
CA ALA A 153 7.79 -9.49 7.63
C ALA A 153 8.79 -10.56 7.23
N PHE A 154 8.57 -11.17 6.05
CA PHE A 154 9.48 -12.14 5.47
C PHE A 154 10.05 -11.60 4.17
N THR A 155 11.38 -11.57 4.03
CA THR A 155 12.04 -11.05 2.83
C THR A 155 12.94 -12.08 2.17
N ASP A 156 13.05 -12.01 0.83
CA ASP A 156 13.89 -12.86 -0.02
C ASP A 156 13.60 -14.36 0.09
N LEU A 157 12.32 -14.73 0.20
CA LEU A 157 11.87 -16.12 0.39
C LEU A 157 12.29 -17.07 -0.75
N TRP A 158 12.42 -16.57 -1.98
CA TRP A 158 12.69 -17.37 -3.17
C TRP A 158 14.02 -18.14 -3.07
N ASN A 159 15.06 -17.46 -2.58
CA ASN A 159 16.43 -17.98 -2.59
C ASN A 159 16.69 -19.06 -1.52
N VAL A 160 15.71 -19.36 -0.69
CA VAL A 160 15.80 -20.34 0.42
C VAL A 160 15.52 -21.77 -0.05
N GLY A 161 14.85 -21.94 -1.20
CA GLY A 161 14.48 -23.23 -1.76
C GLY A 161 13.14 -23.77 -1.23
N GLN A 162 12.43 -24.53 -2.07
CA GLN A 162 11.04 -24.94 -1.81
C GLN A 162 10.87 -25.81 -0.55
N SER A 163 11.78 -26.76 -0.30
CA SER A 163 11.66 -27.66 0.86
C SER A 163 11.80 -26.91 2.18
N ALA A 164 12.77 -26.01 2.27
CA ALA A 164 12.98 -25.14 3.43
C ALA A 164 11.82 -24.15 3.61
N LEU A 165 11.32 -23.55 2.52
CA LEU A 165 10.13 -22.69 2.59
C LEU A 165 8.90 -23.46 3.08
N SER A 166 8.70 -24.70 2.59
CA SER A 166 7.59 -25.57 3.02
C SER A 166 7.64 -25.89 4.51
N ALA A 167 8.84 -26.20 5.01
CA ALA A 167 9.05 -26.56 6.39
C ALA A 167 8.86 -25.33 7.29
N ASN A 168 9.45 -24.19 6.90
CA ASN A 168 9.25 -22.92 7.59
C ASN A 168 7.77 -22.57 7.70
N TRP A 169 7.05 -22.62 6.58
CA TRP A 169 5.65 -22.20 6.56
C TRP A 169 4.74 -23.10 7.39
N ARG A 170 4.87 -24.42 7.22
CA ARG A 170 4.10 -25.39 8.02
C ARG A 170 4.31 -25.17 9.52
N GLU A 171 5.57 -24.96 9.91
CA GLU A 171 5.93 -24.74 11.30
C GLU A 171 5.46 -23.38 11.82
N LEU A 172 5.49 -22.35 10.97
CA LEU A 172 5.02 -21.01 11.30
C LEU A 172 3.52 -21.00 11.58
N LEU A 173 2.71 -21.65 10.74
CA LEU A 173 1.27 -21.77 10.96
C LEU A 173 0.95 -22.46 12.30
N ALA A 174 1.61 -23.59 12.56
CA ALA A 174 1.47 -24.29 13.84
C ALA A 174 1.84 -23.38 15.02
N THR A 175 2.95 -22.63 14.90
CA THR A 175 3.40 -21.68 15.91
C THR A 175 2.40 -20.54 16.12
N MET A 176 1.79 -20.04 15.04
CA MET A 176 0.79 -18.97 15.11
C MET A 176 -0.49 -19.43 15.81
N ASP A 177 -0.95 -20.65 15.55
CA ASP A 177 -2.09 -21.25 16.25
C ASP A 177 -1.77 -21.46 17.75
N GLU A 178 -0.56 -21.91 18.07
CA GLU A 178 -0.08 -22.01 19.46
C GLU A 178 -0.10 -20.64 20.16
N ILE A 179 0.40 -19.58 19.50
CA ILE A 179 0.41 -18.21 20.04
C ILE A 179 -1.01 -17.69 20.24
N LYS A 180 -1.91 -17.90 19.28
CA LYS A 180 -3.31 -17.48 19.37
C LYS A 180 -3.98 -18.13 20.58
N LYS A 181 -3.85 -19.45 20.72
CA LYS A 181 -4.40 -20.20 21.86
C LYS A 181 -3.81 -19.72 23.20
N HIS A 182 -2.50 -19.51 23.25
CA HIS A 182 -1.84 -19.00 24.46
C HIS A 182 -2.30 -17.60 24.85
N ASN A 183 -2.55 -16.71 23.87
CA ASN A 183 -3.10 -15.38 24.13
C ASN A 183 -4.52 -15.42 24.70
N GLU A 184 -5.36 -16.36 24.25
CA GLU A 184 -6.70 -16.59 24.81
C GLU A 184 -6.65 -17.09 26.26
N GLU A 185 -5.68 -17.96 26.59
CA GLU A 185 -5.48 -18.48 27.95
C GLU A 185 -4.88 -17.43 28.92
N ARG A 186 -4.01 -16.53 28.45
CA ARG A 186 -3.28 -15.55 29.28
C ARG A 186 -4.07 -14.31 29.71
N VAL A 187 -5.29 -14.10 29.19
CA VAL A 187 -6.16 -12.97 29.55
C VAL A 187 -6.41 -12.87 31.07
N VAL A 188 -6.15 -13.95 31.83
CA VAL A 188 -6.44 -14.05 33.26
C VAL A 188 -5.27 -13.61 34.18
N ASP A 189 -3.99 -13.73 33.76
CA ASP A 189 -2.82 -13.59 34.69
C ASP A 189 -1.62 -12.77 34.14
N GLY A 190 -1.69 -12.19 32.93
CA GLY A 190 -0.57 -11.49 32.29
C GLY A 190 -0.73 -9.96 32.14
N TYR A 191 0.40 -9.22 32.13
CA TYR A 191 0.41 -7.77 31.84
C TYR A 191 0.33 -7.43 30.35
N PHE A 192 0.72 -8.37 29.46
CA PHE A 192 0.88 -8.13 28.03
C PHE A 192 0.12 -9.19 27.22
N THR A 193 -0.56 -8.75 26.16
CA THR A 193 -1.20 -9.60 25.15
C THR A 193 -0.74 -9.18 23.76
N TYR A 194 -0.54 -10.15 22.88
CA TYR A 194 -0.02 -9.90 21.53
C TYR A 194 -1.12 -10.05 20.49
N GLU A 195 -1.18 -9.12 19.53
CA GLU A 195 -2.12 -9.19 18.41
C GLU A 195 -1.36 -9.10 17.10
N LEU A 196 -1.49 -10.13 16.27
CA LEU A 196 -1.01 -10.10 14.90
C LEU A 196 -2.00 -9.29 14.06
N GLU A 197 -1.56 -8.14 13.55
CA GLU A 197 -2.38 -7.29 12.67
C GLU A 197 -2.27 -7.72 11.20
N CYS A 198 -1.05 -8.00 10.72
CA CYS A 198 -0.82 -8.34 9.33
C CYS A 198 0.50 -9.10 9.10
N VAL A 199 0.65 -9.61 7.88
CA VAL A 199 1.90 -10.18 7.37
C VAL A 199 2.34 -9.48 6.10
N GLN A 200 3.65 -9.22 6.01
CA GLN A 200 4.32 -8.72 4.82
C GLN A 200 5.16 -9.84 4.20
N LEU A 201 5.01 -10.04 2.89
CA LEU A 201 5.69 -11.09 2.16
C LEU A 201 6.45 -10.48 0.99
N CYS A 202 7.78 -10.54 1.02
CA CYS A 202 8.61 -10.33 -0.14
C CYS A 202 9.17 -11.67 -0.60
N ILE A 203 8.54 -12.21 -1.65
CA ILE A 203 8.95 -13.48 -2.24
C ILE A 203 10.33 -13.32 -2.90
N GLY A 204 10.63 -12.14 -3.44
CA GLY A 204 11.83 -11.89 -4.23
C GLY A 204 11.60 -12.17 -5.71
N THR A 205 12.67 -12.45 -6.44
CA THR A 205 12.61 -12.67 -7.89
C THR A 205 12.30 -14.12 -8.23
N ILE A 206 11.17 -14.33 -8.91
CA ILE A 206 10.69 -15.61 -9.41
C ILE A 206 11.13 -15.71 -10.89
N PRO A 207 12.08 -16.62 -11.23
CA PRO A 207 12.32 -17.00 -12.61
C PRO A 207 11.05 -17.64 -13.15
N VAL A 208 10.47 -17.05 -14.19
CA VAL A 208 9.20 -17.51 -14.77
C VAL A 208 9.28 -18.98 -15.23
N SER A 209 10.47 -19.47 -15.60
CA SER A 209 10.73 -20.86 -16.01
C SER A 209 10.49 -21.90 -14.92
N ARG A 210 10.47 -21.50 -13.64
CA ARG A 210 10.32 -22.41 -12.49
C ARG A 210 8.90 -22.40 -11.94
N GLU A 211 8.44 -23.55 -11.50
CA GLU A 211 7.12 -23.65 -10.89
C GLU A 211 7.10 -22.81 -9.60
N PRO A 212 6.13 -21.89 -9.42
CA PRO A 212 5.96 -21.22 -8.15
C PRO A 212 5.84 -22.28 -7.07
N PRO A 213 6.55 -22.16 -5.93
CA PRO A 213 6.45 -23.13 -4.87
C PRO A 213 4.98 -23.35 -4.52
N ASP A 214 4.49 -24.59 -4.56
CA ASP A 214 3.13 -24.93 -4.11
C ASP A 214 2.84 -24.37 -2.71
N VAL A 215 3.91 -24.30 -1.90
CA VAL A 215 3.92 -23.64 -0.60
C VAL A 215 3.51 -22.19 -0.71
N ALA A 216 4.13 -21.39 -1.58
CA ALA A 216 3.83 -19.97 -1.72
C ALA A 216 2.39 -19.76 -2.23
N LEU A 217 1.87 -20.65 -3.08
CA LEU A 217 0.46 -20.62 -3.47
C LEU A 217 -0.46 -20.95 -2.28
N SER A 218 -0.12 -21.99 -1.52
CA SER A 218 -0.84 -22.37 -0.29
C SER A 218 -0.81 -21.25 0.77
N MET A 219 0.28 -20.47 0.85
CA MET A 219 0.38 -19.29 1.72
C MET A 219 -0.68 -18.25 1.38
N LEU A 220 -0.87 -18.02 0.08
CA LEU A 220 -1.81 -17.04 -0.46
C LEU A 220 -3.27 -17.50 -0.39
N GLU A 221 -3.55 -18.72 0.06
CA GLU A 221 -4.90 -19.29 0.19
C GLU A 221 -5.41 -19.33 1.63
N LEU A 222 -4.63 -18.85 2.61
CA LEU A 222 -5.01 -18.92 4.02
C LEU A 222 -6.06 -17.87 4.42
N PRO A 223 -7.29 -18.27 4.76
CA PRO A 223 -8.42 -17.35 4.81
C PRO A 223 -8.40 -16.35 5.99
N TYR A 224 -7.54 -16.54 7.00
CA TYR A 224 -7.59 -15.77 8.26
C TYR A 224 -6.47 -14.74 8.44
N LEU A 225 -5.58 -14.58 7.45
CA LEU A 225 -4.35 -13.81 7.61
C LEU A 225 -4.32 -12.57 6.70
N ALA A 226 -4.55 -11.38 7.22
CA ALA A 226 -4.46 -10.16 6.41
C ALA A 226 -3.03 -9.94 5.89
N ILE A 227 -2.88 -9.79 4.58
CA ILE A 227 -1.59 -9.47 3.94
C ILE A 227 -1.57 -7.96 3.69
N SER A 228 -0.71 -7.24 4.40
CA SER A 228 -0.62 -5.79 4.20
C SER A 228 0.24 -5.43 2.98
N GLU A 229 1.24 -6.24 2.67
CA GLU A 229 2.09 -6.03 1.51
C GLU A 229 2.58 -7.38 0.95
N LEU A 230 2.37 -7.59 -0.35
CA LEU A 230 2.94 -8.69 -1.11
C LEU A 230 3.85 -8.12 -2.20
N GLN A 231 5.12 -8.51 -2.19
CA GLN A 231 6.10 -8.16 -3.22
C GLN A 231 6.63 -9.42 -3.89
N LEU A 232 6.55 -9.46 -5.22
CA LEU A 232 7.14 -10.53 -6.03
C LEU A 232 7.62 -9.94 -7.35
N ALA A 233 8.88 -10.19 -7.69
CA ALA A 233 9.43 -9.79 -8.97
C ALA A 233 9.37 -10.97 -9.95
N LEU A 234 9.01 -10.70 -11.19
CA LEU A 234 9.02 -11.68 -12.27
C LEU A 234 10.21 -11.39 -13.18
N GLU A 235 11.06 -12.39 -13.37
CA GLU A 235 12.22 -12.30 -14.26
C GLU A 235 12.18 -13.42 -15.30
N GLN A 236 12.27 -13.03 -16.56
CA GLN A 236 12.45 -13.98 -17.66
C GLN A 236 13.94 -14.27 -17.84
N GLU A 237 14.33 -15.54 -17.66
CA GLU A 237 15.71 -15.96 -17.90
C GLU A 237 16.06 -15.73 -19.38
N LEU A 238 17.16 -15.01 -19.65
CA LEU A 238 17.66 -14.81 -21.01
C LEU A 238 18.03 -16.17 -21.62
N GLN A 239 17.22 -16.63 -22.57
CA GLN A 239 17.50 -17.83 -23.34
C GLN A 239 18.76 -17.63 -24.18
N ILE A 240 19.86 -18.32 -23.84
CA ILE A 240 21.06 -18.38 -24.66
C ILE A 240 20.85 -19.48 -25.72
N GLY A 241 20.13 -19.17 -26.80
CA GLY A 241 19.86 -20.11 -27.89
C GLY A 241 19.34 -19.43 -29.15
N PHE A 242 19.83 -19.84 -30.32
CA PHE A 242 19.30 -19.42 -31.62
C PHE A 242 18.05 -20.23 -31.94
N PHE A 243 16.86 -19.65 -31.76
CA PHE A 243 15.59 -20.27 -32.16
C PHE A 243 15.04 -19.65 -33.44
N ARG A 244 14.26 -20.43 -34.19
CA ARG A 244 13.61 -19.96 -35.42
C ARG A 244 12.49 -18.99 -35.05
N SER A 245 12.39 -17.89 -35.79
CA SER A 245 11.29 -16.92 -35.67
C SER A 245 9.94 -17.63 -35.83
N GLY A 246 9.11 -17.66 -34.77
CA GLY A 246 7.75 -18.20 -34.79
C GLY A 246 7.51 -19.50 -34.02
N GLU A 247 8.56 -20.15 -33.48
CA GLU A 247 8.42 -21.29 -32.58
C GLU A 247 8.42 -20.84 -31.11
N VAL A 248 7.39 -21.20 -30.34
CA VAL A 248 7.35 -20.95 -28.88
C VAL A 248 8.08 -22.08 -28.17
N HIS A 249 9.10 -21.75 -27.37
CA HIS A 249 9.88 -22.77 -26.69
C HIS A 249 9.03 -23.42 -25.56
N PRO A 250 9.13 -24.75 -25.33
CA PRO A 250 8.37 -25.43 -24.27
C PRO A 250 8.55 -24.81 -22.87
N SER A 251 9.71 -24.21 -22.58
CA SER A 251 9.93 -23.48 -21.33
C SER A 251 9.09 -22.21 -21.21
N ASP A 252 8.77 -21.54 -22.31
CA ASP A 252 7.99 -20.30 -22.31
C ASP A 252 6.51 -20.62 -22.05
N LEU A 253 6.01 -21.71 -22.63
CA LEU A 253 4.69 -22.26 -22.31
C LEU A 253 4.57 -22.68 -20.84
N THR A 254 5.62 -23.31 -20.33
CA THR A 254 5.73 -23.71 -18.91
C THR A 254 5.73 -22.47 -18.02
N ALA A 255 6.48 -21.43 -18.39
CA ALA A 255 6.53 -20.17 -17.67
C ALA A 255 5.19 -19.43 -17.61
N GLN A 256 4.48 -19.39 -18.74
CA GLN A 256 3.12 -18.86 -18.82
C GLN A 256 2.15 -19.65 -17.91
N CYS A 257 2.36 -20.96 -17.74
CA CYS A 257 1.55 -21.79 -16.84
C CYS A 257 1.76 -21.42 -15.39
N HIS A 258 3.01 -21.31 -15.01
CA HIS A 258 3.44 -20.95 -13.67
C HIS A 258 2.95 -19.56 -13.26
N CYS A 259 3.15 -18.56 -14.13
CA CYS A 259 2.67 -17.21 -13.87
C CYS A 259 1.13 -17.16 -13.83
N GLY A 260 0.45 -17.87 -14.73
CA GLY A 260 -1.01 -17.91 -14.76
C GLY A 260 -1.63 -18.50 -13.50
N LYS A 261 -1.07 -19.61 -12.98
CA LYS A 261 -1.46 -20.17 -11.67
C LYS A 261 -1.27 -19.13 -10.57
N LEU A 262 -0.11 -18.48 -10.51
CA LEU A 262 0.21 -17.48 -9.50
C LEU A 262 -0.75 -16.29 -9.53
N PHE A 263 -1.03 -15.72 -10.70
CA PHE A 263 -1.95 -14.59 -10.82
C PHE A 263 -3.36 -14.98 -10.39
N ASN A 264 -3.85 -16.15 -10.81
CA ASN A 264 -5.18 -16.61 -10.39
C ASN A 264 -5.26 -16.79 -8.87
N THR A 265 -4.23 -17.38 -8.24
CA THR A 265 -4.19 -17.52 -6.77
C THR A 265 -4.19 -16.17 -6.05
N ILE A 266 -3.50 -15.16 -6.59
CA ILE A 266 -3.43 -13.82 -5.99
C ILE A 266 -4.73 -13.04 -6.16
N PHE A 267 -5.26 -12.97 -7.39
CA PHE A 267 -6.35 -12.05 -7.74
C PHE A 267 -7.74 -12.67 -7.62
N CYS A 268 -7.86 -13.96 -7.95
CA CYS A 268 -9.15 -14.67 -8.09
C CYS A 268 -9.32 -15.82 -7.09
N GLY A 269 -8.29 -16.18 -6.31
CA GLY A 269 -8.32 -17.30 -5.37
C GLY A 269 -9.16 -17.01 -4.11
N HIS A 270 -9.32 -18.01 -3.24
CA HIS A 270 -10.16 -17.95 -2.04
C HIS A 270 -9.44 -17.51 -0.75
N GLY A 271 -8.21 -16.99 -0.88
CA GLY A 271 -7.38 -16.62 0.27
C GLY A 271 -7.66 -15.22 0.85
N PRO A 272 -6.71 -14.65 1.61
CA PRO A 272 -6.95 -13.40 2.34
C PRO A 272 -6.90 -12.17 1.43
N MET A 273 -7.44 -11.06 1.94
CA MET A 273 -7.28 -9.75 1.32
C MET A 273 -5.82 -9.30 1.37
N ILE A 274 -5.37 -8.71 0.27
CA ILE A 274 -4.05 -8.14 0.05
C ILE A 274 -4.25 -6.63 -0.09
N GLU A 275 -3.76 -5.89 0.90
CA GLU A 275 -3.89 -4.43 0.90
C GLU A 275 -3.06 -3.81 -0.23
N SER A 276 -1.79 -4.22 -0.35
CA SER A 276 -0.86 -3.70 -1.36
C SER A 276 -0.09 -4.82 -2.04
N LEU A 277 -0.11 -4.83 -3.37
CA LEU A 277 0.65 -5.75 -4.22
C LEU A 277 1.65 -4.99 -5.09
N VAL A 278 2.92 -5.38 -5.04
CA VAL A 278 3.99 -4.81 -5.86
C VAL A 278 4.57 -5.88 -6.76
N ILE A 279 4.46 -5.66 -8.08
CA ILE A 279 4.99 -6.54 -9.11
C ILE A 279 6.01 -5.79 -9.98
N PRO A 280 7.31 -5.87 -9.65
CA PRO A 280 8.36 -5.53 -10.60
C PRO A 280 8.37 -6.55 -11.74
N MET A 281 8.23 -6.07 -12.97
CA MET A 281 8.22 -6.87 -14.19
C MET A 281 9.45 -6.49 -15.02
N PHE A 282 10.44 -7.39 -15.07
CA PHE A 282 11.67 -7.20 -15.84
C PHE A 282 11.71 -8.20 -16.99
N ALA A 283 11.78 -7.68 -18.23
CA ALA A 283 11.86 -8.47 -19.46
C ALA A 283 10.74 -9.52 -19.65
N VAL A 284 9.58 -9.32 -19.00
CA VAL A 284 8.43 -10.24 -19.10
C VAL A 284 7.82 -10.18 -20.49
N ASP A 285 7.53 -11.33 -21.10
CA ASP A 285 6.84 -11.41 -22.39
C ASP A 285 5.40 -10.88 -22.36
N ASP A 286 4.87 -10.61 -23.56
CA ASP A 286 3.53 -10.04 -23.71
C ASP A 286 2.43 -11.01 -23.24
N GLN A 287 2.62 -12.33 -23.37
CA GLN A 287 1.62 -13.32 -22.96
C GLN A 287 1.44 -13.40 -21.44
N ILE A 288 2.53 -13.32 -20.68
CA ILE A 288 2.47 -13.24 -19.23
C ILE A 288 1.78 -11.94 -18.81
N PHE A 289 2.03 -10.84 -19.53
CA PHE A 289 1.35 -9.56 -19.26
C PHE A 289 -0.16 -9.60 -19.55
N SER A 290 -0.61 -10.20 -20.66
CA SER A 290 -2.06 -10.40 -20.89
C SER A 290 -2.66 -11.38 -19.89
N GLY A 291 -1.92 -12.40 -19.45
CA GLY A 291 -2.33 -13.30 -18.37
C GLY A 291 -2.56 -12.58 -17.04
N LEU A 292 -1.66 -11.66 -16.67
CA LEU A 292 -1.85 -10.76 -15.54
C LEU A 292 -3.12 -9.93 -15.72
N CYS A 293 -3.26 -9.23 -16.84
CA CYS A 293 -4.41 -8.37 -17.11
C CYS A 293 -5.74 -9.15 -17.11
N ALA A 294 -5.76 -10.37 -17.64
CA ALA A 294 -6.93 -11.25 -17.62
C ALA A 294 -7.36 -11.62 -16.20
N SER A 295 -6.41 -11.74 -15.27
CA SER A 295 -6.69 -12.00 -13.84
C SER A 295 -7.15 -10.73 -13.11
N LEU A 296 -6.64 -9.57 -13.50
CA LEU A 296 -6.97 -8.28 -12.89
C LEU A 296 -8.43 -7.86 -13.11
N VAL A 297 -9.01 -8.28 -14.24
CA VAL A 297 -10.38 -7.94 -14.66
C VAL A 297 -11.43 -8.31 -13.61
N ASP A 298 -11.28 -9.46 -12.96
CA ASP A 298 -12.19 -9.97 -11.93
C ASP A 298 -11.49 -10.07 -10.56
N ALA A 299 -10.41 -9.30 -10.36
CA ALA A 299 -9.64 -9.32 -9.12
C ALA A 299 -10.51 -8.85 -7.93
N SER A 300 -10.65 -9.69 -6.91
CA SER A 300 -11.52 -9.41 -5.76
C SER A 300 -10.74 -9.18 -4.45
N ARG A 301 -9.42 -9.37 -4.47
CA ARG A 301 -8.60 -9.48 -3.26
C ARG A 301 -7.52 -8.44 -3.09
N VAL A 302 -7.32 -7.58 -4.07
CA VAL A 302 -6.20 -6.62 -4.08
C VAL A 302 -6.77 -5.21 -4.08
N HIS A 303 -6.40 -4.40 -3.09
CA HIS A 303 -6.87 -3.02 -3.01
C HIS A 303 -5.94 -2.04 -3.77
N LYS A 304 -4.63 -2.19 -3.57
CA LYS A 304 -3.59 -1.37 -4.21
C LYS A 304 -2.65 -2.24 -5.05
N LEU A 305 -2.39 -1.82 -6.29
CA LEU A 305 -1.48 -2.48 -7.21
C LEU A 305 -0.36 -1.53 -7.65
N THR A 306 0.88 -1.99 -7.59
CA THR A 306 2.05 -1.29 -8.13
C THR A 306 2.72 -2.15 -9.19
N ILE A 307 2.76 -1.66 -10.43
CA ILE A 307 3.45 -2.29 -11.56
C ILE A 307 4.67 -1.44 -11.90
N ASN A 308 5.85 -2.06 -11.86
CA ASN A 308 7.12 -1.39 -12.20
C ASN A 308 7.81 -2.11 -13.35
N GLY A 309 8.31 -1.36 -14.34
CA GLY A 309 9.13 -1.89 -15.43
C GLY A 309 8.35 -2.51 -16.60
N ALA A 310 7.03 -2.70 -16.46
CA ALA A 310 6.20 -3.33 -17.49
C ALA A 310 6.12 -2.56 -18.82
N PHE A 311 6.58 -1.30 -18.89
CA PHE A 311 6.57 -0.48 -20.11
C PHE A 311 7.96 -0.11 -20.62
N ARG A 312 9.02 -0.60 -19.96
CA ARG A 312 10.41 -0.27 -20.31
C ARG A 312 10.91 -1.15 -21.45
N SER A 313 11.74 -0.58 -22.31
CA SER A 313 12.44 -1.30 -23.39
C SER A 313 11.52 -2.03 -24.39
N LEU A 314 10.32 -1.52 -24.63
CA LEU A 314 9.35 -2.08 -25.58
C LEU A 314 9.39 -1.39 -26.94
N THR A 315 9.05 -2.13 -28.00
CA THR A 315 8.70 -1.51 -29.28
C THR A 315 7.37 -0.73 -29.16
N PRO A 316 7.10 0.28 -30.01
CA PRO A 316 5.84 1.03 -29.97
C PRO A 316 4.60 0.13 -30.07
N ALA A 317 4.64 -0.91 -30.93
CA ALA A 317 3.53 -1.84 -31.09
C ALA A 317 3.24 -2.64 -29.81
N GLN A 318 4.28 -3.15 -29.14
CA GLN A 318 4.14 -3.87 -27.87
C GLN A 318 3.64 -2.96 -26.75
N ARG A 319 4.15 -1.72 -26.68
CA ARG A 319 3.72 -0.72 -25.70
C ARG A 319 2.22 -0.41 -25.87
N THR A 320 1.77 -0.15 -27.10
CA THR A 320 0.36 0.07 -27.42
C THR A 320 -0.48 -1.14 -27.04
N TRP A 321 0.01 -2.35 -27.33
CA TRP A 321 -0.68 -3.59 -26.97
C TRP A 321 -0.84 -3.74 -25.44
N ARG A 322 0.21 -3.47 -24.64
CA ARG A 322 0.13 -3.50 -23.17
C ARG A 322 -0.84 -2.47 -22.61
N TRP A 323 -0.85 -1.26 -23.17
CA TRP A 323 -1.81 -0.23 -22.78
C TRP A 323 -3.25 -0.67 -23.02
N ARG A 324 -3.53 -1.38 -24.12
CA ARG A 324 -4.88 -1.92 -24.38
C ARG A 324 -5.30 -2.91 -23.30
N TRP A 325 -4.44 -3.88 -22.98
CA TRP A 325 -4.72 -4.91 -21.98
C TRP A 325 -4.90 -4.33 -20.57
N LEU A 326 -4.03 -3.41 -20.16
CA LEU A 326 -4.14 -2.75 -18.87
C LEU A 326 -5.42 -1.89 -18.77
N THR A 327 -5.76 -1.19 -19.85
CA THR A 327 -6.99 -0.39 -19.93
C THR A 327 -8.23 -1.26 -19.80
N TYR A 328 -8.26 -2.37 -20.53
CA TYR A 328 -9.35 -3.33 -20.44
C TYR A 328 -9.50 -3.86 -19.02
N ALA A 329 -8.39 -4.21 -18.37
CA ALA A 329 -8.38 -4.79 -17.04
C ALA A 329 -8.83 -3.85 -15.92
N LEU A 330 -8.45 -2.57 -15.95
CA LEU A 330 -8.64 -1.66 -14.82
C LEU A 330 -9.62 -0.52 -15.06
N PHE A 331 -9.78 -0.07 -16.32
CA PHE A 331 -10.51 1.17 -16.64
C PHE A 331 -11.76 0.94 -17.50
N SER A 332 -11.90 -0.21 -18.15
CA SER A 332 -13.08 -0.50 -18.97
C SER A 332 -14.33 -0.71 -18.13
N GLY A 333 -15.50 -0.46 -18.71
CA GLY A 333 -16.80 -0.74 -18.06
C GLY A 333 -17.03 -2.23 -17.81
N ALA A 334 -16.21 -3.10 -18.40
CA ALA A 334 -16.24 -4.52 -18.13
C ALA A 334 -15.46 -4.91 -16.87
N SER A 335 -14.57 -4.07 -16.34
CA SER A 335 -13.77 -4.41 -15.17
C SER A 335 -14.64 -4.54 -13.91
N ARG A 336 -14.51 -5.69 -13.22
CA ARG A 336 -15.10 -5.96 -11.91
C ARG A 336 -14.03 -5.91 -10.80
N SER A 337 -12.88 -5.31 -11.09
CA SER A 337 -11.75 -5.25 -10.18
C SER A 337 -12.09 -4.49 -8.89
N SER A 338 -11.61 -5.00 -7.77
CA SER A 338 -11.64 -4.40 -6.43
C SER A 338 -10.50 -3.40 -6.21
N ILE A 339 -9.56 -3.30 -7.14
CA ILE A 339 -8.42 -2.38 -7.06
C ILE A 339 -8.93 -0.95 -7.16
N GLU A 340 -8.57 -0.12 -6.18
CA GLU A 340 -8.92 1.31 -6.16
C GLU A 340 -7.68 2.20 -6.34
N GLU A 341 -6.49 1.71 -6.01
CA GLU A 341 -5.22 2.42 -6.18
C GLU A 341 -4.27 1.68 -7.14
N ILE A 342 -3.81 2.38 -8.17
CA ILE A 342 -2.86 1.86 -9.15
C ILE A 342 -1.65 2.78 -9.28
N ASN A 343 -0.46 2.17 -9.16
CA ASN A 343 0.83 2.85 -9.34
C ASN A 343 1.56 2.25 -10.54
N LEU A 344 1.78 3.04 -11.57
CA LEU A 344 2.51 2.63 -12.77
C LEU A 344 3.85 3.36 -12.83
N VAL A 345 4.95 2.61 -12.78
CA VAL A 345 6.31 3.15 -12.69
C VAL A 345 7.11 2.90 -13.96
N GLY A 346 7.70 3.96 -14.51
CA GLY A 346 8.49 3.92 -15.74
C GLY A 346 7.62 3.73 -16.98
N VAL A 347 6.57 4.53 -17.12
CA VAL A 347 5.65 4.49 -18.26
C VAL A 347 6.03 5.49 -19.36
N GLN A 348 5.55 5.21 -20.57
CA GLN A 348 5.59 6.12 -21.70
C GLN A 348 4.24 6.06 -22.43
N LEU A 349 3.76 7.21 -22.90
CA LEU A 349 2.50 7.35 -23.65
C LEU A 349 2.74 8.09 -24.97
N SER A 350 2.36 7.48 -26.10
CA SER A 350 2.22 8.15 -27.39
C SER A 350 0.75 8.36 -27.79
N ARG A 351 0.54 9.06 -28.91
CA ARG A 351 -0.80 9.30 -29.46
C ARG A 351 -1.51 8.00 -29.82
N GLU A 352 -0.76 7.06 -30.41
CA GLU A 352 -1.25 5.73 -30.79
C GLU A 352 -1.68 4.91 -29.58
N ASP A 353 -0.96 5.03 -28.46
CA ASP A 353 -1.31 4.38 -27.19
C ASP A 353 -2.66 4.92 -26.69
N VAL A 354 -2.82 6.25 -26.63
CA VAL A 354 -4.05 6.88 -26.15
C VAL A 354 -5.24 6.62 -27.09
N ASP A 355 -5.03 6.58 -28.41
CA ASP A 355 -6.05 6.16 -29.37
C ASP A 355 -6.47 4.71 -29.15
N ALA A 356 -5.53 3.84 -28.77
CA ALA A 356 -5.83 2.47 -28.43
C ALA A 356 -6.60 2.35 -27.11
N VAL A 357 -6.24 3.11 -26.07
CA VAL A 357 -7.00 3.22 -24.81
C VAL A 357 -8.45 3.63 -25.09
N ALA A 358 -8.66 4.68 -25.89
CA ALA A 358 -9.99 5.15 -26.24
C ALA A 358 -10.85 4.06 -26.93
N ARG A 359 -10.25 3.29 -27.86
CA ARG A 359 -10.96 2.18 -28.53
C ARG A 359 -11.34 1.06 -27.56
N VAL A 360 -10.46 0.71 -26.62
CA VAL A 360 -10.75 -0.32 -25.60
C VAL A 360 -11.90 0.12 -24.70
N LEU A 361 -11.90 1.38 -24.25
CA LEU A 361 -12.98 1.92 -23.42
C LEU A 361 -14.32 1.97 -24.16
N ALA A 362 -14.32 2.22 -25.47
CA ALA A 362 -15.52 2.26 -26.28
C ALA A 362 -16.11 0.87 -26.59
N THR A 363 -15.25 -0.14 -26.76
CA THR A 363 -15.65 -1.50 -27.17
C THR A 363 -15.75 -2.48 -26.01
N ASN A 364 -15.14 -2.17 -24.86
CA ASN A 364 -14.92 -3.09 -23.76
C ASN A 364 -14.21 -4.40 -24.18
N LEU A 365 -13.29 -4.31 -25.14
CA LEU A 365 -12.47 -5.44 -25.60
C LEU A 365 -10.98 -5.12 -25.48
N PRO A 366 -10.13 -6.10 -25.11
CA PRO A 366 -8.70 -5.87 -25.00
C PRO A 366 -8.03 -5.67 -26.37
N GLU A 367 -8.50 -6.31 -27.43
CA GLU A 367 -7.94 -6.14 -28.79
C GLU A 367 -9.05 -5.85 -29.80
N PRO A 368 -9.59 -4.62 -29.81
CA PRO A 368 -10.70 -4.28 -30.69
C PRO A 368 -10.24 -4.20 -32.15
N ASN A 369 -11.06 -4.75 -33.04
CA ASN A 369 -10.93 -4.62 -34.47
C ASN A 369 -11.70 -3.39 -34.96
N GLN A 370 -11.52 -3.02 -36.24
CA GLN A 370 -12.20 -1.85 -36.82
C GLN A 370 -13.74 -1.98 -36.83
N THR A 371 -14.26 -3.20 -36.75
CA THR A 371 -15.70 -3.53 -36.81
C THR A 371 -16.29 -3.89 -35.45
N SER A 372 -15.52 -3.80 -34.35
CA SER A 372 -16.01 -4.14 -33.02
C SER A 372 -17.02 -3.10 -32.55
N GLU A 373 -18.28 -3.50 -32.38
CA GLU A 373 -19.32 -2.68 -31.74
C GLU A 373 -19.29 -2.88 -30.22
N GLY A 374 -19.82 -1.91 -29.48
CA GLY A 374 -19.87 -1.97 -28.02
C GLY A 374 -20.99 -2.90 -27.55
N ASP A 375 -20.63 -4.10 -27.13
CA ASP A 375 -21.59 -5.09 -26.62
C ASP A 375 -21.68 -5.09 -25.09
N SER A 376 -22.83 -5.57 -24.58
CA SER A 376 -22.98 -5.93 -23.17
C SER A 376 -22.03 -7.08 -22.83
N VAL A 377 -21.36 -7.02 -21.67
CA VAL A 377 -20.43 -8.06 -21.22
C VAL A 377 -21.19 -9.38 -20.98
N GLU A 378 -20.98 -10.35 -21.87
CA GLU A 378 -21.55 -11.69 -21.79
C GLU A 378 -20.57 -12.69 -21.16
N TYR A 379 -21.10 -13.80 -20.65
CA TYR A 379 -20.31 -14.86 -20.02
C TYR A 379 -20.71 -16.22 -20.56
N VAL A 380 -19.79 -17.17 -20.44
CA VAL A 380 -19.90 -18.53 -20.97
C VAL A 380 -19.56 -19.50 -19.86
N PHE A 381 -20.51 -20.37 -19.53
CA PHE A 381 -20.25 -21.52 -18.67
C PHE A 381 -19.58 -22.63 -19.48
N VAL A 382 -18.51 -23.16 -18.91
CA VAL A 382 -17.67 -24.19 -19.52
C VAL A 382 -17.54 -25.34 -18.53
N PRO A 383 -18.06 -26.53 -18.88
CA PRO A 383 -17.96 -27.72 -18.03
C PRO A 383 -16.51 -28.20 -17.87
N THR A 384 -16.27 -28.96 -16.82
CA THR A 384 -15.04 -29.70 -16.56
C THR A 384 -14.66 -30.62 -17.73
N GLY A 385 -13.38 -30.71 -18.08
CA GLY A 385 -12.86 -31.53 -19.19
C GLY A 385 -12.96 -30.88 -20.57
N THR A 386 -13.33 -29.60 -20.65
CA THR A 386 -13.44 -28.86 -21.92
C THR A 386 -12.06 -28.39 -22.39
N SER A 387 -11.76 -28.54 -23.68
CA SER A 387 -10.51 -28.08 -24.28
C SER A 387 -10.56 -26.57 -24.59
N VAL A 388 -9.68 -25.80 -23.94
CA VAL A 388 -9.48 -24.37 -24.14
C VAL A 388 -8.16 -24.14 -24.87
N ASN A 389 -8.23 -23.52 -26.04
CA ASN A 389 -7.07 -23.18 -26.85
C ASN A 389 -6.58 -21.76 -26.53
N VAL A 390 -5.49 -21.64 -25.78
CA VAL A 390 -4.89 -20.34 -25.42
C VAL A 390 -4.16 -19.76 -26.63
N LYS A 391 -4.43 -18.49 -26.92
CA LYS A 391 -3.85 -17.71 -28.02
C LYS A 391 -2.98 -16.56 -27.52
N GLN A 392 -2.02 -16.16 -28.36
CA GLN A 392 -1.22 -14.95 -28.13
C GLN A 392 -2.03 -13.66 -28.30
N SER A 393 -2.87 -13.61 -29.34
CA SER A 393 -3.73 -12.47 -29.65
C SER A 393 -5.10 -12.98 -30.07
N ILE A 394 -6.13 -12.15 -29.93
CA ILE A 394 -7.47 -12.41 -30.49
C ILE A 394 -7.36 -12.55 -32.02
N THR A 395 -6.43 -11.79 -32.63
CA THR A 395 -6.28 -11.65 -34.09
C THR A 395 -5.24 -12.58 -34.73
N SER A 396 -4.38 -13.23 -33.94
CA SER A 396 -3.34 -14.14 -34.45
C SER A 396 -3.67 -15.63 -34.20
N LEU A 397 -3.29 -16.50 -35.15
CA LEU A 397 -3.55 -17.95 -35.13
C LEU A 397 -2.32 -18.79 -34.75
N ASN A 398 -1.16 -18.17 -34.54
CA ASN A 398 0.09 -18.91 -34.46
C ASN A 398 0.52 -19.13 -33.01
N SER A 399 0.80 -20.39 -32.69
CA SER A 399 1.02 -21.00 -31.36
C SER A 399 -0.26 -21.11 -30.51
N ILE A 400 -0.81 -22.32 -30.49
CA ILE A 400 -1.98 -22.69 -29.68
C ILE A 400 -1.49 -23.69 -28.64
N SER A 401 -1.71 -23.38 -27.37
CA SER A 401 -1.59 -24.38 -26.31
C SER A 401 -2.99 -24.77 -25.85
N THR A 402 -3.28 -26.07 -25.86
CA THR A 402 -4.56 -26.59 -25.42
C THR A 402 -4.48 -26.94 -23.94
N LEU A 403 -5.44 -26.46 -23.17
CA LEU A 403 -5.63 -26.77 -21.75
C LEU A 403 -6.98 -27.46 -21.60
N GLU A 404 -7.09 -28.39 -20.66
CA GLU A 404 -8.38 -28.93 -20.25
C GLU A 404 -8.83 -28.26 -18.95
N THR A 405 -10.10 -27.88 -18.86
CA THR A 405 -10.68 -27.32 -17.63
C THR A 405 -10.68 -28.38 -16.53
N ALA A 406 -10.08 -28.06 -15.38
CA ALA A 406 -10.04 -28.98 -14.24
C ALA A 406 -11.36 -28.99 -13.44
N GLU A 407 -12.14 -27.92 -13.54
CA GLU A 407 -13.41 -27.71 -12.86
C GLU A 407 -14.36 -26.91 -13.77
N ASP A 408 -15.64 -26.88 -13.40
CA ASP A 408 -16.64 -26.06 -14.07
C ASP A 408 -16.32 -24.57 -13.83
N PHE A 409 -16.25 -23.79 -14.90
CA PHE A 409 -15.85 -22.39 -14.81
C PHE A 409 -16.68 -21.49 -15.73
N VAL A 410 -16.88 -20.24 -15.30
CA VAL A 410 -17.56 -19.22 -16.10
C VAL A 410 -16.51 -18.27 -16.65
N TYR A 411 -16.23 -18.38 -17.95
CA TYR A 411 -15.34 -17.44 -18.63
C TYR A 411 -16.11 -16.26 -19.16
N ARG A 412 -15.43 -15.13 -19.29
CA ARG A 412 -15.98 -13.95 -19.95
C ARG A 412 -15.91 -14.11 -21.45
N LEU A 413 -17.01 -13.83 -22.14
CA LEU A 413 -17.06 -13.82 -23.60
C LEU A 413 -16.44 -12.51 -24.12
N LEU A 414 -15.48 -12.63 -25.02
CA LEU A 414 -14.87 -11.49 -25.71
C LEU A 414 -15.48 -11.32 -27.10
N GLN A 415 -15.58 -12.41 -27.88
CA GLN A 415 -16.11 -12.33 -29.23
C GLN A 415 -16.63 -13.69 -29.68
N ILE A 416 -17.71 -13.68 -30.47
CA ILE A 416 -18.23 -14.86 -31.16
C ILE A 416 -17.68 -14.86 -32.59
N ASP A 417 -17.02 -15.95 -32.95
CA ASP A 417 -16.62 -16.25 -34.32
C ASP A 417 -17.67 -17.23 -34.88
N GLU A 418 -18.74 -16.69 -35.46
CA GLU A 418 -19.85 -17.46 -36.01
C GLU A 418 -19.41 -18.33 -37.20
N GLU A 419 -18.45 -17.86 -38.01
CA GLU A 419 -17.97 -18.57 -39.19
C GLU A 419 -17.28 -19.90 -38.82
N ASN A 420 -16.52 -19.89 -37.72
CA ASN A 420 -15.79 -21.07 -37.25
C ASN A 420 -16.43 -21.75 -36.03
N CYS A 421 -17.65 -21.34 -35.64
CA CYS A 421 -18.38 -21.86 -34.48
C CYS A 421 -17.56 -21.81 -33.17
N ARG A 422 -16.88 -20.70 -32.90
CA ARG A 422 -15.94 -20.54 -31.79
C ARG A 422 -16.29 -19.37 -30.88
N PHE A 423 -16.08 -19.56 -29.58
CA PHE A 423 -16.11 -18.48 -28.58
C PHE A 423 -14.69 -18.07 -28.23
N ASN A 424 -14.37 -16.79 -28.43
CA ASN A 424 -13.17 -16.18 -27.87
C ASN A 424 -13.50 -15.72 -26.45
N VAL A 425 -12.76 -16.23 -25.49
CA VAL A 425 -12.99 -16.01 -24.07
C VAL A 425 -11.77 -15.46 -23.38
N LEU A 426 -11.97 -14.77 -22.26
CA LEU A 426 -10.90 -14.35 -21.38
C LEU A 426 -10.55 -15.49 -20.42
N VAL A 427 -9.32 -15.97 -20.44
CA VAL A 427 -8.82 -17.03 -19.57
C VAL A 427 -7.94 -16.41 -18.48
N PRO A 428 -8.39 -16.40 -17.20
CA PRO A 428 -7.60 -15.85 -16.10
C PRO A 428 -6.20 -16.47 -16.04
N GLY A 429 -5.20 -15.63 -15.87
CA GLY A 429 -3.78 -16.02 -15.84
C GLY A 429 -3.17 -16.33 -17.21
N ARG A 430 -3.98 -16.43 -18.28
CA ARG A 430 -3.52 -16.89 -19.60
C ARG A 430 -3.82 -15.94 -20.75
N GLY A 431 -4.68 -14.94 -20.56
CA GLY A 431 -5.02 -13.98 -21.61
C GLY A 431 -6.18 -14.50 -22.47
N ASN A 432 -5.97 -14.60 -23.78
CA ASN A 432 -7.00 -14.99 -24.74
C ASN A 432 -7.14 -16.52 -24.83
N GLY A 433 -8.36 -17.03 -24.83
CA GLY A 433 -8.67 -18.43 -25.10
C GLY A 433 -9.75 -18.61 -26.17
N VAL A 434 -9.80 -19.79 -26.77
CA VAL A 434 -10.84 -20.19 -27.72
C VAL A 434 -11.43 -21.53 -27.34
N ILE A 435 -12.75 -21.58 -27.35
CA ILE A 435 -13.56 -22.75 -27.02
C ILE A 435 -14.53 -23.00 -28.17
N LEU A 436 -14.82 -24.26 -28.46
CA LEU A 436 -15.85 -24.61 -29.44
C LEU A 436 -17.24 -24.31 -28.85
N SER A 437 -18.11 -23.71 -29.67
CA SER A 437 -19.42 -23.24 -29.21
C SER A 437 -20.37 -24.34 -28.74
N ASP A 438 -20.16 -25.59 -29.14
CA ASP A 438 -20.93 -26.76 -28.73
C ASP A 438 -20.54 -27.29 -27.33
N GLN A 439 -19.37 -26.89 -26.83
CA GLN A 439 -18.84 -27.30 -25.52
C GLN A 439 -19.19 -26.32 -24.39
N ALA A 440 -19.98 -25.30 -24.69
CA ALA A 440 -20.10 -24.13 -23.84
C ALA A 440 -21.47 -23.46 -24.01
N HIS A 441 -22.00 -22.83 -22.96
CA HIS A 441 -23.31 -22.16 -23.02
C HIS A 441 -23.29 -20.79 -22.37
N LYS A 442 -24.00 -19.83 -22.99
CA LYS A 442 -24.07 -18.45 -22.52
C LYS A 442 -24.81 -18.34 -21.19
N VAL A 443 -24.28 -17.50 -20.30
CA VAL A 443 -24.86 -17.22 -18.98
C VAL A 443 -24.88 -15.70 -18.75
N PHE A 444 -25.90 -15.23 -18.03
CA PHE A 444 -26.01 -13.86 -17.54
C PHE A 444 -25.70 -13.85 -16.04
N PRO A 445 -24.49 -13.47 -15.61
CA PRO A 445 -24.20 -13.38 -14.19
C PRO A 445 -24.84 -12.12 -13.58
N GLU A 446 -25.07 -12.18 -12.27
CA GLU A 446 -25.49 -11.04 -11.49
C GLU A 446 -24.45 -9.90 -11.60
N ALA A 447 -24.95 -8.67 -11.76
CA ALA A 447 -24.12 -7.49 -11.84
C ALA A 447 -23.53 -7.19 -10.46
N SER A 448 -22.23 -7.44 -10.29
CA SER A 448 -21.47 -6.90 -9.16
C SER A 448 -20.90 -5.54 -9.57
N CYS A 449 -21.29 -4.48 -8.85
CA CYS A 449 -20.72 -3.15 -9.04
C CYS A 449 -19.26 -3.13 -8.55
N SER A 450 -18.33 -2.69 -9.39
CA SER A 450 -16.97 -2.34 -8.99
C SER A 450 -16.92 -0.91 -8.43
N ALA A 451 -15.97 -0.66 -7.54
CA ALA A 451 -15.73 0.67 -6.98
C ALA A 451 -14.95 1.60 -7.92
N GLY A 452 -14.29 1.02 -8.94
CA GLY A 452 -13.46 1.73 -9.93
C GLY A 452 -12.16 2.28 -9.35
N ILE A 453 -11.23 2.66 -10.23
CA ILE A 453 -9.97 3.29 -9.83
C ILE A 453 -10.24 4.70 -9.27
N LYS A 454 -9.78 4.96 -8.05
CA LYS A 454 -9.90 6.25 -7.34
C LYS A 454 -8.55 6.95 -7.17
N SER A 455 -7.44 6.22 -7.16
CA SER A 455 -6.10 6.76 -7.01
C SER A 455 -5.19 6.27 -8.13
N LEU A 456 -4.52 7.21 -8.80
CA LEU A 456 -3.59 6.93 -9.89
C LEU A 456 -2.25 7.61 -9.64
N TYR A 457 -1.18 6.81 -9.58
CA TYR A 457 0.20 7.27 -9.62
C TYR A 457 0.85 6.91 -10.96
N LEU A 458 1.42 7.90 -11.64
CA LEU A 458 2.16 7.72 -12.89
C LEU A 458 3.58 8.27 -12.72
N SER A 459 4.59 7.42 -12.91
CA SER A 459 5.98 7.85 -13.04
C SER A 459 6.43 7.63 -14.48
N ILE A 460 6.67 8.75 -15.19
CA ILE A 460 7.15 8.76 -16.57
C ILE A 460 8.63 8.40 -16.60
N ASP A 461 9.04 7.55 -17.54
CA ASP A 461 10.45 7.17 -17.72
C ASP A 461 11.33 8.41 -17.94
N SER A 462 12.43 8.52 -17.19
CA SER A 462 13.36 9.65 -17.27
C SER A 462 14.05 9.79 -18.63
N ASN A 463 14.10 8.70 -19.40
CA ASN A 463 14.69 8.69 -20.73
C ASN A 463 13.66 9.00 -21.84
N ALA A 464 12.38 9.17 -21.50
CA ALA A 464 11.32 9.43 -22.46
C ALA A 464 10.90 10.91 -22.44
N GLU A 465 10.89 11.54 -23.61
CA GLU A 465 10.16 12.78 -23.80
C GLU A 465 8.65 12.47 -23.84
N GLN A 466 7.89 13.09 -22.93
CA GLN A 466 6.44 12.89 -22.84
C GLN A 466 5.71 14.15 -23.31
N GLU A 467 4.89 14.01 -24.35
CA GLU A 467 3.98 15.08 -24.77
C GLU A 467 2.88 15.29 -23.71
N MET A 468 2.80 16.48 -23.11
CA MET A 468 1.79 16.80 -22.09
C MET A 468 0.35 16.75 -22.63
N LEU A 469 0.15 17.08 -23.91
CA LEU A 469 -1.17 16.95 -24.56
C LEU A 469 -1.63 15.48 -24.65
N VAL A 470 -0.70 14.55 -24.84
CA VAL A 470 -1.00 13.10 -24.86
C VAL A 470 -1.39 12.64 -23.46
N LEU A 471 -0.64 13.05 -22.43
CA LEU A 471 -0.95 12.74 -21.04
C LEU A 471 -2.30 13.34 -20.62
N LEU A 472 -2.59 14.58 -21.01
CA LEU A 472 -3.90 15.20 -20.77
C LEU A 472 -5.03 14.41 -21.44
N ARG A 473 -4.87 14.00 -22.70
CA ARG A 473 -5.87 13.20 -23.41
C ARG A 473 -6.08 11.84 -22.75
N PHE A 474 -5.03 11.23 -22.21
CA PHE A 474 -5.15 10.02 -21.40
C PHE A 474 -5.98 10.28 -20.13
N LEU A 475 -5.68 11.35 -19.37
CA LEU A 475 -6.45 11.71 -18.18
C LEU A 475 -7.92 12.01 -18.51
N GLN A 476 -8.23 12.57 -19.67
CA GLN A 476 -9.63 12.78 -20.09
C GLN A 476 -10.41 11.47 -20.26
N LEU A 477 -9.73 10.36 -20.55
CA LEU A 477 -10.34 9.04 -20.73
C LEU A 477 -10.53 8.31 -19.39
N VAL A 478 -9.57 8.40 -18.47
CA VAL A 478 -9.56 7.60 -17.24
C VAL A 478 -9.75 8.40 -15.94
N GLY A 479 -9.71 9.73 -16.02
CA GLY A 479 -9.61 10.63 -14.86
C GLY A 479 -10.91 10.88 -14.12
N PHE A 480 -12.06 10.56 -14.71
CA PHE A 480 -13.37 10.98 -14.19
C PHE A 480 -13.67 10.49 -12.77
N SER A 481 -13.23 9.27 -12.43
CA SER A 481 -13.44 8.66 -11.11
C SER A 481 -12.35 8.99 -10.09
N LEU A 482 -11.25 9.61 -10.52
CA LEU A 482 -10.09 9.83 -9.67
C LEU A 482 -10.35 10.87 -8.59
N GLN A 483 -10.00 10.51 -7.37
CA GLN A 483 -9.92 11.37 -6.18
C GLN A 483 -8.48 11.80 -5.94
N LYS A 484 -7.52 10.88 -6.15
CA LYS A 484 -6.09 11.14 -6.01
C LYS A 484 -5.36 10.96 -7.34
N LEU A 485 -4.53 11.95 -7.67
CA LEU A 485 -3.65 11.92 -8.84
C LEU A 485 -2.24 12.30 -8.42
N SER A 486 -1.29 11.43 -8.76
CA SER A 486 0.13 11.67 -8.55
C SER A 486 0.89 11.47 -9.86
N ILE A 487 1.65 12.47 -10.29
CA ILE A 487 2.44 12.39 -11.53
C ILE A 487 3.88 12.78 -11.22
N GLN A 488 4.79 11.90 -11.60
CA GLN A 488 6.23 12.13 -11.53
C GLN A 488 6.83 12.15 -12.92
N MET A 489 7.57 13.22 -13.20
CA MET A 489 8.34 13.39 -14.43
C MET A 489 9.85 13.28 -14.14
N GLY A 490 10.60 12.68 -15.07
CA GLY A 490 12.07 12.70 -15.00
C GLY A 490 12.68 14.05 -15.42
N VAL A 491 11.91 14.90 -16.10
CA VAL A 491 12.33 16.23 -16.56
C VAL A 491 11.25 17.26 -16.24
N VAL A 492 11.65 18.51 -16.02
CA VAL A 492 10.69 19.58 -15.71
C VAL A 492 9.75 19.83 -16.89
N ALA A 493 8.44 19.74 -16.66
CA ALA A 493 7.41 20.00 -17.66
C ALA A 493 6.37 21.01 -17.16
N ALA A 494 5.75 21.78 -18.06
CA ALA A 494 4.63 22.66 -17.72
C ALA A 494 3.30 21.98 -18.05
N PHE A 495 2.32 22.08 -17.14
CA PHE A 495 1.00 21.46 -17.30
C PHE A 495 -0.12 22.45 -16.97
N ASP A 496 -1.16 22.48 -17.81
CA ASP A 496 -2.36 23.28 -17.55
C ASP A 496 -3.22 22.64 -16.46
N VAL A 497 -3.24 23.27 -15.28
CA VAL A 497 -4.03 22.81 -14.13
C VAL A 497 -5.53 22.80 -14.40
N GLN A 498 -6.06 23.74 -15.21
CA GLN A 498 -7.49 23.73 -15.56
C GLN A 498 -7.85 22.54 -16.41
N ALA A 499 -6.94 22.12 -17.29
CA ALA A 499 -7.13 20.94 -18.10
C ALA A 499 -7.12 19.66 -17.24
N ILE A 500 -6.24 19.58 -16.23
CA ILE A 500 -6.25 18.47 -15.25
C ILE A 500 -7.58 18.43 -14.49
N LEU A 501 -8.00 19.56 -13.91
CA LEU A 501 -9.23 19.63 -13.10
C LEU A 501 -10.49 19.32 -13.93
N LYS A 502 -10.51 19.68 -15.22
CA LYS A 502 -11.59 19.29 -16.14
C LYS A 502 -11.58 17.79 -16.46
N ALA A 503 -10.40 17.18 -16.60
CA ALA A 503 -10.26 15.75 -16.85
C ALA A 503 -10.60 14.92 -15.60
N CYS A 504 -10.26 15.43 -14.41
CA CYS A 504 -10.45 14.78 -13.11
C CYS A 504 -11.35 15.64 -12.19
N PRO A 505 -12.68 15.68 -12.41
CA PRO A 505 -13.58 16.59 -11.69
C PRO A 505 -13.82 16.21 -10.22
N ARG A 506 -13.47 14.98 -9.81
CA ARG A 506 -13.65 14.48 -8.44
C ARG A 506 -12.38 14.56 -7.59
N LEU A 507 -11.33 15.20 -8.12
CA LEU A 507 -10.02 15.24 -7.51
C LEU A 507 -10.06 16.00 -6.18
N ASP A 508 -9.55 15.38 -5.13
CA ASP A 508 -9.33 15.98 -3.82
C ASP A 508 -7.84 16.02 -3.43
N GLN A 509 -7.01 15.20 -4.06
CA GLN A 509 -5.57 15.15 -3.83
C GLN A 509 -4.78 15.20 -5.14
N LEU A 510 -3.86 16.17 -5.24
CA LEU A 510 -2.99 16.38 -6.40
C LEU A 510 -1.53 16.47 -5.96
N TYR A 511 -0.72 15.51 -6.38
CA TYR A 511 0.73 15.50 -6.13
C TYR A 511 1.48 15.50 -7.46
N LEU A 512 2.35 16.47 -7.66
CA LEU A 512 3.08 16.67 -8.89
C LEU A 512 4.56 16.81 -8.60
N ASP A 513 5.35 15.99 -9.26
CA ASP A 513 6.80 15.95 -9.13
C ASP A 513 7.47 16.29 -10.47
N ASN A 514 8.34 17.31 -10.47
CA ASN A 514 8.93 17.93 -11.66
C ASN A 514 7.90 18.49 -12.66
N ILE A 515 6.73 18.95 -12.19
CA ILE A 515 5.72 19.59 -13.03
C ILE A 515 5.42 21.00 -12.53
N GLN A 516 5.47 21.98 -13.43
CA GLN A 516 5.11 23.36 -13.19
C GLN A 516 3.65 23.60 -13.56
N ILE A 517 2.88 24.09 -12.59
CA ILE A 517 1.50 24.57 -12.79
C ILE A 517 1.39 26.04 -12.42
N ASP A 518 0.37 26.71 -12.95
CA ASP A 518 0.01 28.07 -12.51
C ASP A 518 -0.79 27.99 -11.21
N LEU A 519 -0.15 28.35 -10.09
CA LEU A 519 -0.78 28.37 -8.77
C LEU A 519 -1.88 29.43 -8.64
N ASP A 520 -1.76 30.59 -9.29
CA ASP A 520 -2.80 31.62 -9.22
C ASP A 520 -4.09 31.11 -9.87
N VAL A 521 -3.97 30.37 -10.98
CA VAL A 521 -5.11 29.72 -11.63
C VAL A 521 -5.75 28.66 -10.73
N LEU A 522 -4.95 27.78 -10.12
CA LEU A 522 -5.46 26.78 -9.17
C LEU A 522 -6.19 27.45 -7.99
N MET A 523 -5.61 28.51 -7.41
CA MET A 523 -6.23 29.28 -6.34
C MET A 523 -7.59 29.83 -6.79
N LEU A 524 -7.66 30.44 -7.97
CA LEU A 524 -8.92 31.01 -8.48
C LEU A 524 -10.01 29.95 -8.67
N ASP A 525 -9.65 28.74 -9.10
CA ASP A 525 -10.62 27.65 -9.28
C ASP A 525 -11.11 27.09 -7.94
N VAL A 526 -10.23 26.96 -6.94
CA VAL A 526 -10.65 26.58 -5.58
C VAL A 526 -11.53 27.66 -4.95
N GLU A 527 -11.19 28.94 -5.11
CA GLU A 527 -12.00 30.07 -4.60
C GLU A 527 -13.39 30.15 -5.23
N LYS A 528 -13.52 29.79 -6.51
CA LYS A 528 -14.81 29.73 -7.20
C LYS A 528 -15.62 28.47 -6.85
N GLY A 529 -15.03 27.51 -6.16
CA GLY A 529 -15.63 26.20 -5.90
C GLY A 529 -15.70 25.29 -7.13
N SER A 530 -14.94 25.58 -8.20
CA SER A 530 -14.82 24.68 -9.36
C SER A 530 -13.88 23.50 -9.10
N ALA A 531 -13.07 23.55 -8.03
CA ALA A 531 -12.21 22.47 -7.58
C ALA A 531 -12.26 22.28 -6.05
N THR A 532 -12.13 21.05 -5.59
CA THR A 532 -12.21 20.68 -4.15
C THR A 532 -10.91 20.08 -3.62
N ILE A 533 -9.77 20.62 -4.05
CA ILE A 533 -8.44 20.12 -3.66
C ILE A 533 -8.20 20.35 -2.15
N ARG A 534 -8.03 19.25 -1.42
CA ARG A 534 -7.70 19.20 0.01
C ARG A 534 -6.22 18.89 0.25
N GLY A 535 -5.59 18.13 -0.64
CA GLY A 535 -4.17 17.82 -0.58
C GLY A 535 -3.45 18.29 -1.83
N LEU A 536 -2.40 19.10 -1.67
CA LEU A 536 -1.56 19.59 -2.76
C LEU A 536 -0.09 19.34 -2.46
N GLY A 537 0.60 18.62 -3.33
CA GLY A 537 2.06 18.46 -3.28
C GLY A 537 2.70 18.89 -4.58
N LEU A 538 3.66 19.82 -4.53
CA LEU A 538 4.45 20.25 -5.68
C LEU A 538 5.94 20.15 -5.34
N THR A 539 6.58 19.05 -5.76
CA THR A 539 8.02 18.82 -5.54
C THR A 539 8.83 19.16 -6.78
N TYR A 540 10.03 19.70 -6.56
CA TYR A 540 10.87 20.34 -7.57
C TYR A 540 10.12 21.42 -8.40
N TYR A 541 9.15 22.05 -7.76
CA TYR A 541 8.40 23.19 -8.28
C TYR A 541 9.19 24.48 -8.05
N ASN A 542 9.38 25.32 -9.09
CA ASN A 542 10.17 26.56 -9.00
C ASN A 542 9.36 27.80 -9.42
N PRO A 543 8.34 28.17 -8.62
CA PRO A 543 7.48 29.31 -8.90
C PRO A 543 8.16 30.65 -8.60
N PRO A 544 7.69 31.74 -9.23
CA PRO A 544 7.99 33.09 -8.79
C PRO A 544 7.60 33.32 -7.32
N VAL A 545 8.47 34.00 -6.56
CA VAL A 545 8.29 34.28 -5.12
C VAL A 545 6.98 35.02 -4.82
N ASP A 546 6.57 35.93 -5.71
CA ASP A 546 5.34 36.70 -5.57
C ASP A 546 4.08 35.82 -5.64
N VAL A 547 4.09 34.76 -6.46
CA VAL A 547 2.98 33.80 -6.58
C VAL A 547 2.86 32.98 -5.29
N VAL A 548 3.97 32.45 -4.79
CA VAL A 548 3.98 31.64 -3.56
C VAL A 548 3.57 32.46 -2.35
N THR A 549 4.08 33.68 -2.23
CA THR A 549 3.72 34.56 -1.12
C THR A 549 2.24 34.98 -1.17
N ARG A 550 1.66 35.19 -2.37
CA ARG A 550 0.20 35.37 -2.53
C ARG A 550 -0.58 34.14 -2.10
N PHE A 551 -0.14 32.95 -2.52
CA PHE A 551 -0.74 31.68 -2.12
C PHE A 551 -0.75 31.52 -0.59
N ALA A 552 0.40 31.71 0.07
CA ALA A 552 0.53 31.64 1.51
C ALA A 552 -0.38 32.64 2.23
N LYS A 553 -0.43 33.91 1.77
CA LYS A 553 -1.33 34.93 2.33
C LYS A 553 -2.80 34.53 2.22
N LYS A 554 -3.20 33.99 1.06
CA LYS A 554 -4.60 33.56 0.82
C LYS A 554 -4.97 32.32 1.62
N LEU A 555 -4.01 31.44 1.91
CA LEU A 555 -4.18 30.30 2.80
C LEU A 555 -4.31 30.73 4.28
N GLY A 556 -3.79 31.91 4.64
CA GLY A 556 -3.94 32.51 5.98
C GLY A 556 -5.23 33.30 6.18
N ASP A 557 -5.99 33.57 5.11
CA ASP A 557 -7.23 34.32 5.16
C ASP A 557 -8.40 33.41 5.56
N PRO A 558 -9.06 33.62 6.72
CA PRO A 558 -10.16 32.75 7.16
C PRO A 558 -11.41 32.82 6.26
N SER A 559 -11.54 33.87 5.45
CA SER A 559 -12.65 34.02 4.50
C SER A 559 -12.43 33.31 3.16
N SER A 560 -11.19 32.86 2.92
CA SER A 560 -10.76 32.17 1.71
C SER A 560 -11.28 30.73 1.67
N ALA A 561 -11.79 30.29 0.52
CA ALA A 561 -12.24 28.90 0.34
C ALA A 561 -11.03 27.95 0.40
N LEU A 562 -9.88 28.39 -0.13
CA LEU A 562 -8.60 27.67 -0.06
C LEU A 562 -8.20 27.37 1.39
N ALA A 563 -8.27 28.37 2.27
CA ALA A 563 -7.93 28.22 3.69
C ALA A 563 -8.87 27.26 4.43
N ASN A 564 -10.16 27.24 4.05
CA ASN A 564 -11.17 26.39 4.67
C ASN A 564 -11.16 24.95 4.12
N GLY A 565 -10.73 24.76 2.87
CA GLY A 565 -10.72 23.47 2.18
C GLY A 565 -9.41 22.69 2.29
N MET A 566 -8.27 23.37 2.21
CA MET A 566 -6.94 22.73 2.19
C MET A 566 -6.62 22.08 3.54
N ARG A 567 -6.04 20.88 3.52
CA ARG A 567 -5.64 20.07 4.68
C ARG A 567 -4.17 19.70 4.62
N GLU A 568 -3.66 19.37 3.44
CA GLU A 568 -2.27 18.97 3.25
C GLU A 568 -1.60 19.82 2.18
N LEU A 569 -0.40 20.32 2.49
CA LEU A 569 0.40 21.09 1.56
C LEU A 569 1.87 20.66 1.63
N CYS A 570 2.44 20.27 0.50
CA CYS A 570 3.88 20.02 0.34
C CYS A 570 4.41 20.88 -0.81
N LEU A 571 5.42 21.72 -0.56
CA LEU A 571 6.01 22.58 -1.58
C LEU A 571 7.54 22.59 -1.48
N SER A 572 8.23 22.70 -2.62
CA SER A 572 9.69 22.78 -2.69
C SER A 572 10.22 24.11 -3.26
N ALA A 573 11.53 24.33 -3.11
CA ALA A 573 12.27 25.45 -3.70
C ALA A 573 11.79 26.83 -3.24
N MET A 574 11.60 26.99 -1.93
CA MET A 574 11.16 28.25 -1.33
C MET A 574 12.31 29.25 -1.17
N SER A 575 12.03 30.53 -1.44
CA SER A 575 12.89 31.65 -1.03
C SER A 575 12.66 32.01 0.44
N GLU A 576 13.54 32.85 1.00
CA GLU A 576 13.39 33.33 2.38
C GLU A 576 12.06 34.07 2.60
N GLU A 577 11.65 34.90 1.64
CA GLU A 577 10.40 35.65 1.69
C GLU A 577 9.17 34.72 1.68
N SER A 578 9.20 33.66 0.86
CA SER A 578 8.14 32.65 0.82
C SER A 578 8.04 31.88 2.14
N VAL A 579 9.18 31.48 2.73
CA VAL A 579 9.22 30.80 4.04
C VAL A 579 8.62 31.71 5.12
N GLN A 580 8.99 32.99 5.13
CA GLN A 580 8.43 33.95 6.08
C GLN A 580 6.91 34.11 5.90
N ALA A 581 6.41 34.16 4.67
CA ALA A 581 4.98 34.23 4.40
C ALA A 581 4.20 33.01 4.90
N PHE A 582 4.78 31.79 4.77
CA PHE A 582 4.18 30.58 5.34
C PHE A 582 4.21 30.58 6.88
N LEU A 583 5.26 31.10 7.49
CA LEU A 583 5.31 31.25 8.94
C LEU A 583 4.23 32.22 9.45
N ASP A 584 3.97 33.31 8.72
CA ASP A 584 2.89 34.23 9.06
C ASP A 584 1.50 33.63 8.81
N MET A 585 1.36 32.82 7.76
CA MET A 585 0.14 32.04 7.48
C MET A 585 -0.21 31.08 8.64
N LEU A 586 0.78 30.37 9.19
CA LEU A 586 0.58 29.41 10.28
C LEU A 586 -0.05 30.05 11.53
N LYS A 587 0.24 31.33 11.80
CA LYS A 587 -0.34 32.08 12.92
C LYS A 587 -1.84 32.34 12.77
N ALA A 588 -2.34 32.40 11.54
CA ALA A 588 -3.72 32.77 11.22
C ALA A 588 -4.59 31.57 10.83
N ASN A 589 -4.02 30.61 10.10
CA ASN A 589 -4.73 29.42 9.67
C ASN A 589 -4.94 28.46 10.86
N ASN A 590 -6.08 27.78 10.93
CA ASN A 590 -6.38 26.75 11.95
C ASN A 590 -7.02 25.48 11.38
N LYS A 591 -6.84 25.25 10.07
CA LYS A 591 -7.45 24.15 9.29
C LYS A 591 -6.43 23.28 8.55
N LEU A 592 -5.22 23.78 8.28
CA LEU A 592 -4.16 23.03 7.63
C LEU A 592 -3.57 22.02 8.62
N GLU A 593 -3.72 20.74 8.29
CA GLU A 593 -3.30 19.57 9.09
C GLU A 593 -1.84 19.22 8.82
N TYR A 594 -1.39 19.25 7.57
CA TYR A 594 -0.02 18.92 7.18
C TYR A 594 0.60 20.03 6.34
N LEU A 595 1.78 20.49 6.73
CA LEU A 595 2.61 21.40 5.95
C LEU A 595 4.04 20.86 5.87
N GLU A 596 4.52 20.65 4.65
CA GLU A 596 5.92 20.36 4.38
C GLU A 596 6.52 21.36 3.40
N LEU A 597 7.65 21.94 3.78
CA LEU A 597 8.39 22.86 2.92
C LEU A 597 9.82 22.33 2.73
N LEU A 598 10.17 21.98 1.47
CA LEU A 598 11.53 21.64 1.09
C LEU A 598 12.29 22.93 0.75
N VAL A 599 13.29 23.26 1.57
CA VAL A 599 14.06 24.50 1.50
C VAL A 599 15.56 24.25 1.48
N SER A 600 16.36 25.31 1.26
CA SER A 600 17.81 25.18 1.36
C SER A 600 18.26 24.93 2.81
N PRO A 601 19.38 24.22 3.04
CA PRO A 601 19.88 23.94 4.40
C PRO A 601 20.05 25.18 5.29
N ALA A 602 20.42 26.33 4.69
CA ALA A 602 20.56 27.60 5.40
C ALA A 602 19.23 28.11 5.98
N LEU A 603 18.12 27.92 5.25
CA LEU A 603 16.79 28.32 5.69
C LEU A 603 16.26 27.38 6.78
N VAL A 604 16.57 26.07 6.69
CA VAL A 604 16.24 25.12 7.76
C VAL A 604 16.86 25.57 9.08
N TYR A 605 18.17 25.83 9.09
CA TYR A 605 18.88 26.26 10.31
C TYR A 605 18.28 27.52 10.94
N ARG A 606 17.81 28.45 10.11
CA ARG A 606 17.28 29.74 10.57
C ARG A 606 15.82 29.68 11.03
N TYR A 607 14.96 28.92 10.36
CA TYR A 607 13.52 28.96 10.56
C TYR A 607 12.92 27.73 11.25
N ALA A 608 13.65 26.61 11.35
CA ALA A 608 13.13 25.37 11.93
C ALA A 608 12.55 25.56 13.33
N ALA A 609 13.22 26.32 14.20
CA ALA A 609 12.74 26.58 15.56
C ALA A 609 11.40 27.34 15.59
N ALA A 610 11.17 28.25 14.64
CA ALA A 610 9.93 29.00 14.54
C ALA A 610 8.78 28.14 13.99
N PHE A 611 9.04 27.32 12.96
CA PHE A 611 8.04 26.38 12.44
C PHE A 611 7.66 25.31 13.47
N ARG A 612 8.63 24.83 14.26
CA ARG A 612 8.37 23.88 15.36
C ARG A 612 7.42 24.42 16.43
N GLN A 613 7.31 25.75 16.62
CA GLN A 613 6.34 26.32 17.56
C GLN A 613 4.89 26.08 17.14
N HIS A 614 4.65 25.93 15.83
CA HIS A 614 3.33 25.65 15.27
C HIS A 614 3.06 24.14 15.07
N HIS A 615 4.06 23.30 15.32
CA HIS A 615 3.92 21.86 15.26
C HIS A 615 3.10 21.36 16.48
N ARG A 616 2.21 20.39 16.25
CA ARG A 616 1.17 19.86 17.17
C ARG A 616 0.11 20.85 17.64
N GLU A 617 -0.01 22.04 17.04
CA GLU A 617 -1.12 22.95 17.37
C GLU A 617 -2.47 22.26 17.15
N THR A 618 -3.41 22.47 18.08
CA THR A 618 -4.75 21.87 17.97
C THR A 618 -5.59 22.67 16.99
N LEU A 619 -6.13 21.97 15.99
CA LEU A 619 -6.87 22.58 14.90
C LEU A 619 -8.38 22.52 15.18
N ASN A 620 -9.09 23.57 14.79
CA ASN A 620 -10.54 23.68 14.96
C ASN A 620 -11.29 23.01 13.80
N ILE A 621 -10.91 21.79 13.42
CA ILE A 621 -11.51 21.01 12.31
C ILE A 621 -12.65 20.14 12.86
N GLU A 622 -13.49 19.59 11.99
CA GLU A 622 -14.50 18.59 12.37
C GLU A 622 -13.86 17.53 13.28
N ARG A 623 -14.34 17.48 14.51
CA ARG A 623 -13.74 16.70 15.57
C ARG A 623 -13.90 15.21 15.23
N LYS A 624 -12.81 14.45 15.17
CA LYS A 624 -12.89 12.99 14.98
C LYS A 624 -13.72 12.42 16.13
N LYS A 625 -14.83 11.74 15.79
CA LYS A 625 -15.73 11.13 16.79
C LYS A 625 -14.91 10.32 17.78
N LEU A 626 -15.21 10.45 19.07
CA LEU A 626 -14.57 9.66 20.12
C LEU A 626 -14.55 8.17 19.74
N PRO A 627 -13.40 7.48 19.93
CA PRO A 627 -13.31 6.04 19.69
C PRO A 627 -14.47 5.29 20.36
N LEU A 628 -15.01 4.27 19.70
CA LEU A 628 -16.17 3.52 20.19
C LEU A 628 -15.95 3.02 21.62
N ARG A 629 -14.75 2.54 21.95
CA ARG A 629 -14.37 2.15 23.31
C ARG A 629 -14.58 3.25 24.35
N CYS A 630 -14.26 4.50 24.04
CA CYS A 630 -14.39 5.63 24.96
C CYS A 630 -15.86 6.02 25.12
N ARG A 631 -16.64 5.96 24.04
CA ARG A 631 -18.09 6.14 24.08
C ARG A 631 -18.76 5.06 24.92
N LEU A 632 -18.34 3.80 24.76
CA LEU A 632 -18.86 2.66 25.54
C LEU A 632 -18.44 2.73 27.01
N ALA A 633 -17.20 3.12 27.31
CA ALA A 633 -16.72 3.30 28.68
C ALA A 633 -17.44 4.45 29.39
N PHE A 634 -17.75 5.55 28.68
CA PHE A 634 -18.59 6.61 29.23
C PHE A 634 -20.00 6.08 29.54
N LEU A 635 -20.63 5.38 28.59
CA LEU A 635 -21.97 4.82 28.78
C LEU A 635 -22.02 3.77 29.91
N SER A 636 -20.97 2.97 30.09
CA SER A 636 -20.91 1.95 31.15
C SER A 636 -20.79 2.53 32.56
N VAL A 637 -20.26 3.76 32.70
CA VAL A 637 -20.19 4.49 33.98
C VAL A 637 -21.50 5.21 34.28
N VAL A 638 -22.23 5.66 33.25
CA VAL A 638 -23.51 6.34 33.42
C VAL A 638 -24.64 5.33 33.71
N GLN A 639 -24.60 4.11 33.14
CA GLN A 639 -25.66 3.07 33.28
C GLN A 639 -26.02 2.65 34.72
N PRO A 640 -25.09 2.54 35.67
CA PRO A 640 -25.40 2.11 37.04
C PRO A 640 -26.01 3.22 37.92
N VAL A 641 -25.95 4.49 37.50
CA VAL A 641 -26.38 5.63 38.32
C VAL A 641 -27.82 6.01 37.94
N TYR A 642 -28.79 5.35 38.56
CA TYR A 642 -30.23 5.48 38.29
C TYR A 642 -30.78 6.93 38.33
N ASP A 643 -30.12 7.86 39.02
CA ASP A 643 -30.55 9.27 39.11
C ASP A 643 -30.09 10.16 37.93
N ILE A 644 -29.01 9.81 37.23
CA ILE A 644 -28.46 10.63 36.13
C ILE A 644 -29.18 10.35 34.80
N PHE A 645 -29.71 9.12 34.63
CA PHE A 645 -30.43 8.70 33.43
C PHE A 645 -31.75 9.44 33.18
N LEU A 646 -32.31 10.10 34.19
CA LEU A 646 -33.48 10.96 34.04
C LEU A 646 -33.14 12.33 33.39
N HIS A 647 -31.85 12.68 33.26
CA HIS A 647 -31.39 13.99 32.79
C HIS A 647 -30.39 13.97 31.62
N LEU A 648 -29.79 12.82 31.28
CA LEU A 648 -28.94 12.67 30.09
C LEU A 648 -29.74 12.01 28.96
N ASP A 649 -30.41 12.83 28.15
CA ASP A 649 -31.03 12.35 26.91
C ASP A 649 -29.97 12.06 25.82
N SER A 650 -30.40 11.42 24.74
CA SER A 650 -29.53 11.09 23.60
C SER A 650 -28.88 12.32 22.97
N TYR A 651 -29.50 13.49 23.08
CA TYR A 651 -28.99 14.75 22.54
C TYR A 651 -27.84 15.29 23.39
N VAL A 652 -27.95 15.28 24.71
CA VAL A 652 -26.86 15.69 25.62
C VAL A 652 -25.66 14.75 25.51
N ILE A 653 -25.89 13.43 25.39
CA ILE A 653 -24.80 12.45 25.17
C ILE A 653 -24.11 12.70 23.83
N GLN A 654 -24.88 13.00 22.78
CA GLN A 654 -24.33 13.38 21.48
C GLN A 654 -23.50 14.66 21.59
N GLN A 655 -23.98 15.69 22.28
CA GLN A 655 -23.25 16.93 22.52
C GLN A 655 -21.98 16.73 23.35
N ILE A 656 -21.99 15.84 24.35
CA ILE A 656 -20.79 15.48 25.13
C ILE A 656 -19.77 14.78 24.24
N PHE A 657 -20.19 13.85 23.39
CA PHE A 657 -19.28 13.17 22.47
C PHE A 657 -18.80 14.08 21.34
N GLU A 658 -19.62 15.01 20.87
CA GLU A 658 -19.21 16.08 19.96
C GLU A 658 -18.23 17.03 20.66
N PHE A 659 -18.41 17.33 21.95
CA PHE A 659 -17.49 18.17 22.73
C PHE A 659 -16.13 17.50 22.97
N ALA A 660 -16.15 16.23 23.34
CA ALA A 660 -14.97 15.46 23.70
C ALA A 660 -14.32 14.74 22.50
N ALA A 661 -14.80 14.99 21.28
CA ALA A 661 -14.21 14.51 20.06
C ALA A 661 -12.80 15.10 19.85
N ILE A 662 -11.91 14.31 19.24
CA ILE A 662 -10.48 14.58 19.20
C ILE A 662 -10.22 15.62 18.10
N ASN A 663 -9.65 16.77 18.48
CA ASN A 663 -9.18 17.78 17.54
C ASN A 663 -7.96 17.23 16.78
N ALA A 664 -7.92 17.43 15.46
CA ALA A 664 -6.71 17.16 14.67
C ALA A 664 -5.54 18.01 15.19
N LYS A 665 -4.34 17.44 15.15
CA LYS A 665 -3.10 18.16 15.47
C LYS A 665 -2.39 18.52 14.17
N ARG A 666 -1.79 19.70 14.13
CA ARG A 666 -1.00 20.16 12.98
C ARG A 666 0.36 19.48 12.95
N THR A 667 0.75 19.00 11.78
CA THR A 667 2.11 18.53 11.47
C THR A 667 2.78 19.55 10.54
N VAL A 668 3.87 20.11 11.02
CA VAL A 668 4.71 21.08 10.29
C VAL A 668 6.12 20.53 10.14
N CYS A 669 6.61 20.46 8.90
CA CYS A 669 7.89 19.93 8.50
C CYS A 669 8.65 20.96 7.65
N LEU A 670 9.90 21.23 8.02
CA LEU A 670 10.82 22.05 7.23
C LEU A 670 12.06 21.22 6.92
N THR A 671 12.13 20.69 5.70
CA THR A 671 13.14 19.71 5.30
C THR A 671 14.15 20.33 4.32
N SER A 672 15.39 19.85 4.35
CA SER A 672 16.39 20.25 3.37
C SER A 672 16.27 19.39 2.12
N GLY A 673 16.04 19.99 0.95
CA GLY A 673 16.19 19.28 -0.31
C GLY A 673 17.67 19.18 -0.69
N GLU A 674 18.18 17.96 -0.90
CA GLU A 674 19.46 17.81 -1.60
C GLU A 674 19.24 18.28 -3.05
N MET A 675 19.77 19.45 -3.39
CA MET A 675 19.96 19.82 -4.79
C MET A 675 21.06 18.92 -5.33
N GLY A 676 20.67 17.78 -5.90
CA GLY A 676 21.55 16.99 -6.74
C GLY A 676 22.11 17.88 -7.84
N LEU A 677 23.43 18.04 -7.84
CA LEU A 677 24.20 18.60 -8.95
C LEU A 677 24.20 17.64 -10.13
#